data_AF-A0A7I7L096-F1
#
_entry.id   AF-A0A7I7L096-F1
#
_cell.length_a   1.000
_cell.length_b   1.000
_cell.length_c   1.000
_cell.angle_alpha   90.00
_cell.angle_beta   90.00
_cell.angle_gamma   90.00
#
_symmetry.space_group_name_H-M   'P 1'
#
loop_
_entity.id
_entity.type
_entity.pdbx_description
1 polymer ?
#
loop_
_entity_poly.entity_id
_entity_poly.type
_entity_poly.pdbx_seq_one_letter_code
_entity_poly.pdbx_strand_id
1 'polypeptide(L)'
;MLPTGLSAAKLLKLPGEVSPAWAIFDPSWYLRAYSAACGTLSDTSPTALLDFYLQVGQGQGHSPNRYFDEAWYRMEYPEVVQGIQDARYHSGFDQYCRQGHRTLAPHWLFKGEQYYRDQNPDLSDEILDAADVANSYDHFLRLGALANRRAHPFFDSASYQAELDPDAARECVNAGPFHHFLDQIESGQCELRTSQYFDPAWYMQRYPEVASAIERGDWRCSLHHYLTNDMPTKFDPSPEFSEERYLRSYPDIAAAVYRGRFRNGYAHFIQIGLAEGRLAEAASEPARGESERNTNDLIDRLEIKPSSVSATPRLDEYQGTLDLCTGTRVAGWAVKNGMPAELEVMVNDRTIARIGCRWRRPDLVPHGLPINAGFEFVFDAPIAPFDKVSVRFPGGPELTNSPNSPLRVETSETKQTDEGCVVLVLGMEQSGTAFCANLLGLLGFHFGTGDPSTSDDERSRWTSADLLTFHDRLLSELEIAHCDLGEIPDLPTESWAEDPVRAIREEMVEWLREELIRNRHFGFYDPRAVWLLPNWDEICAELGVKVRYMLCVREPAQVAQSLEALGLVDLRGAEYRWMVHTAQLVSLLGDREVCIVPHQGWQQNEDNANMLRIAAALGLERMAANSLVAQLTKQTFDLGLWEISDQPAATAGRIAQDLHDRIVGCAQAGCLDQSVRSVAGDILEFAAFVQPMLSTFGRGGIRSASGATTTSVPARISASETQLAEGLASTIRHYSDELQIILGQIGQHVQAPAAPAGTQTEEDARSDIPAKTIDAGRAGDLEAQLMLKNRLFQKFGLRKGFELYSSLMVLPEASEIVQMPLLNLWTIAAKEASVFQDVSMSCTPAIRLACLKDVRVRGRSALVEFGGTMLYDFDPDVSPPDDWVATDPGVFHATSESVYATLPKSEANVLELDEAFHLVGPGSGDLRRWTWEYLPQFVAGSTSDSIARVPVLVDGGLGVTQRQMLQLLLTDDQEIVPLHDFASAHVARLWCASTPIHMPPFEHRNADVEWEHPKSPSTPLLATLQEMVRRIEPRISKSNYERVYLAAPAGGPGRMVDSHIIEAVAQARGFAIVRPERLDFVELASLIRHARHIVGQESPALWLTFFAKPGAKVCVLSHPENARIGLLLSSLSALGIDTSVLTGTSCFVDARYPQLRGYEIDEIAFAKFVHEWLRDGIK
;
A
#
# COMPACT_ATOMS: atom_id res chain seq x y z
N MET A 1 -18.15 13.56 17.62
CA MET A 1 -18.53 12.14 17.82
C MET A 1 -19.56 11.96 18.94
N LEU A 2 -20.45 10.99 18.80
CA LEU A 2 -21.48 10.67 19.81
C LEU A 2 -20.88 10.00 21.07
N PRO A 3 -21.29 10.38 22.30
CA PRO A 3 -20.82 9.74 23.53
C PRO A 3 -21.40 8.32 23.71
N THR A 4 -20.58 7.40 24.25
CA THR A 4 -20.99 6.03 24.57
C THR A 4 -21.93 5.94 25.77
N GLY A 5 -22.74 4.89 25.80
CA GLY A 5 -23.62 4.56 26.92
C GLY A 5 -25.01 5.21 26.84
N LEU A 6 -25.32 5.96 25.78
CA LEU A 6 -26.67 6.45 25.52
C LEU A 6 -27.55 5.31 25.02
N SER A 7 -28.65 5.03 25.72
CA SER A 7 -29.64 4.04 25.31
C SER A 7 -30.49 4.52 24.13
N ALA A 8 -31.14 3.59 23.43
CA ALA A 8 -32.11 3.90 22.37
C ALA A 8 -33.17 4.92 22.83
N ALA A 9 -33.70 4.80 24.04
CA ALA A 9 -34.69 5.74 24.58
C ALA A 9 -34.19 7.19 24.74
N LYS A 10 -32.86 7.40 24.85
CA LYS A 10 -32.28 8.75 24.95
C LYS A 10 -31.99 9.33 23.58
N LEU A 11 -31.53 8.49 22.66
CA LEU A 11 -31.04 8.89 21.35
C LEU A 11 -32.14 8.95 20.29
N LEU A 12 -33.08 8.00 20.29
CA LEU A 12 -34.11 7.90 19.26
C LEU A 12 -35.13 9.04 19.40
N LYS A 13 -35.29 9.85 18.35
CA LYS A 13 -36.20 11.02 18.33
C LYS A 13 -37.20 10.96 17.18
N LEU A 14 -38.25 11.78 17.25
CA LEU A 14 -39.22 11.93 16.17
C LEU A 14 -38.65 12.78 15.01
N PRO A 15 -39.22 12.69 13.79
CA PRO A 15 -38.77 13.50 12.66
C PRO A 15 -38.85 15.00 12.96
N GLY A 16 -37.78 15.74 12.62
CA GLY A 16 -37.66 17.18 12.89
C GLY A 16 -36.93 17.54 14.19
N GLU A 17 -36.61 16.55 15.04
CA GLU A 17 -35.75 16.74 16.21
C GLU A 17 -34.28 16.45 15.87
N VAL A 18 -33.36 17.03 16.65
CA VAL A 18 -31.91 16.85 16.43
C VAL A 18 -31.48 15.49 16.98
N SER A 19 -31.16 14.57 16.08
CA SER A 19 -30.57 13.26 16.38
C SER A 19 -29.87 12.71 15.13
N PRO A 20 -28.89 11.79 15.22
CA PRO A 20 -28.32 11.12 14.05
C PRO A 20 -29.40 10.57 13.12
N ALA A 21 -29.16 10.57 11.81
CA ALA A 21 -30.16 10.19 10.81
C ALA A 21 -30.66 8.74 11.02
N TRP A 22 -29.75 7.84 11.40
CA TRP A 22 -30.08 6.47 11.78
C TRP A 22 -30.80 6.35 13.15
N ALA A 23 -30.88 7.43 13.92
CA ALA A 23 -31.58 7.53 15.21
C ALA A 23 -32.82 8.44 15.16
N ILE A 24 -33.41 8.60 13.98
CA ILE A 24 -34.76 9.19 13.82
C ILE A 24 -35.77 8.05 13.66
N PHE A 25 -36.77 8.01 14.53
CA PHE A 25 -37.89 7.08 14.40
C PHE A 25 -38.78 7.54 13.24
N ASP A 26 -39.14 6.62 12.35
CA ASP A 26 -40.03 6.90 11.21
C ASP A 26 -41.40 6.24 11.46
N PRO A 27 -42.39 6.98 11.99
CA PRO A 27 -43.70 6.39 12.32
C PRO A 27 -44.44 5.87 11.10
N SER A 28 -44.30 6.57 9.96
CA SER A 28 -45.02 6.23 8.73
C SER A 28 -44.47 4.94 8.15
N TRP A 29 -43.15 4.80 8.13
CA TRP A 29 -42.49 3.58 7.73
C TRP A 29 -42.77 2.43 8.70
N TYR A 30 -42.66 2.67 10.01
CA TYR A 30 -42.85 1.65 11.04
C TYR A 30 -44.24 1.01 10.99
N LEU A 31 -45.28 1.82 10.77
CA LEU A 31 -46.65 1.32 10.58
C LEU A 31 -46.80 0.43 9.35
N ARG A 32 -46.07 0.71 8.26
CA ARG A 32 -46.08 -0.15 7.06
C ARG A 32 -45.32 -1.44 7.29
N ALA A 33 -44.08 -1.32 7.78
CA ALA A 33 -43.18 -2.45 7.99
C ALA A 33 -43.71 -3.45 9.02
N TYR A 34 -44.35 -2.97 10.09
CA TYR A 34 -44.84 -3.81 11.19
C TYR A 34 -46.37 -3.74 11.34
N SER A 35 -47.10 -3.56 10.25
CA SER A 35 -48.56 -3.40 10.24
C SER A 35 -49.31 -4.48 11.05
N ALA A 36 -48.87 -5.74 10.97
CA ALA A 36 -49.43 -6.86 11.74
C ALA A 36 -49.24 -6.72 13.26
N ALA A 37 -48.11 -6.18 13.71
CA ALA A 37 -47.80 -5.98 15.13
C ALA A 37 -48.38 -4.67 15.68
N CYS A 38 -48.54 -3.66 14.84
CA CYS A 38 -49.11 -2.36 15.20
C CYS A 38 -50.64 -2.41 15.41
N GLY A 39 -51.36 -3.37 14.80
CA GLY A 39 -52.80 -3.56 15.03
C GLY A 39 -53.63 -2.29 14.75
N THR A 40 -54.38 -1.81 15.74
CA THR A 40 -55.21 -0.58 15.64
C THR A 40 -54.45 0.72 15.90
N LEU A 41 -53.11 0.71 16.01
CA LEU A 41 -52.29 1.89 16.29
C LEU A 41 -52.14 2.85 15.08
N SER A 42 -52.90 2.62 13.99
CA SER A 42 -52.87 3.48 12.79
C SER A 42 -53.34 4.92 13.04
N ASP A 43 -54.18 5.15 14.07
CA ASP A 43 -54.75 6.47 14.41
C ASP A 43 -54.06 7.13 15.62
N THR A 44 -52.94 6.58 16.10
CA THR A 44 -52.21 7.09 17.28
C THR A 44 -51.19 8.16 16.90
N SER A 45 -50.84 9.05 17.83
CA SER A 45 -49.83 10.08 17.58
C SER A 45 -48.44 9.46 17.34
N PRO A 46 -47.55 10.11 16.57
CA PRO A 46 -46.16 9.69 16.40
C PRO A 46 -45.42 9.37 17.70
N THR A 47 -45.67 10.16 18.75
CA THR A 47 -45.11 9.94 20.10
C THR A 47 -45.59 8.62 20.70
N ALA A 48 -46.87 8.28 20.58
CA ALA A 48 -47.39 7.02 21.08
C ALA A 48 -46.80 5.80 20.34
N LEU A 49 -46.52 5.95 19.04
CA LEU A 49 -45.83 4.91 18.25
C LEU A 49 -44.36 4.75 18.66
N LEU A 50 -43.66 5.84 18.94
CA LEU A 50 -42.30 5.80 19.48
C LEU A 50 -42.27 5.13 20.87
N ASP A 51 -43.22 5.47 21.74
CA ASP A 51 -43.36 4.84 23.05
C ASP A 51 -43.64 3.33 22.93
N PHE A 52 -44.52 2.94 22.00
CA PHE A 52 -44.78 1.54 21.70
C PHE A 52 -43.53 0.81 21.20
N TYR A 53 -42.77 1.43 20.29
CA TYR A 53 -41.50 0.86 19.84
C TYR A 53 -40.54 0.65 21.02
N LEU A 54 -40.32 1.65 21.86
CA LEU A 54 -39.38 1.55 22.98
C LEU A 54 -39.85 0.54 24.05
N GLN A 55 -41.14 0.35 24.25
CA GLN A 55 -41.65 -0.58 25.27
C GLN A 55 -41.80 -2.01 24.75
N VAL A 56 -42.14 -2.17 23.47
CA VAL A 56 -42.55 -3.46 22.90
C VAL A 56 -41.74 -3.77 21.65
N GLY A 57 -41.75 -2.87 20.67
CA GLY A 57 -41.18 -3.10 19.35
C GLY A 57 -39.69 -3.47 19.36
N GLN A 58 -38.86 -2.75 20.11
CA GLN A 58 -37.42 -3.02 20.17
C GLN A 58 -37.14 -4.42 20.74
N GLY A 59 -37.89 -4.87 21.75
CA GLY A 59 -37.75 -6.19 22.35
C GLY A 59 -38.21 -7.33 21.43
N GLN A 60 -39.06 -7.03 20.45
CA GLN A 60 -39.48 -7.96 19.40
C GLN A 60 -38.49 -8.03 18.22
N GLY A 61 -37.42 -7.23 18.25
CA GLY A 61 -36.49 -7.13 17.14
C GLY A 61 -37.03 -6.31 15.97
N HIS A 62 -37.94 -5.36 16.22
CA HIS A 62 -38.31 -4.39 15.20
C HIS A 62 -37.18 -3.36 15.03
N SER A 63 -36.95 -2.94 13.80
CA SER A 63 -36.11 -1.78 13.51
C SER A 63 -36.89 -0.47 13.71
N PRO A 64 -36.25 0.63 14.16
CA PRO A 64 -36.93 1.91 14.41
C PRO A 64 -37.18 2.73 13.13
N ASN A 65 -36.41 2.46 12.08
CA ASN A 65 -36.45 3.11 10.79
C ASN A 65 -35.80 2.17 9.75
N ARG A 66 -35.78 2.61 8.49
CA ARG A 66 -35.18 1.89 7.36
C ARG A 66 -33.64 1.86 7.33
N TYR A 67 -32.98 2.68 8.15
CA TYR A 67 -31.51 2.85 8.13
C TYR A 67 -30.78 1.92 9.11
N PHE A 68 -31.51 1.20 9.93
CA PHE A 68 -30.96 0.18 10.81
C PHE A 68 -31.69 -1.13 10.53
N ASP A 69 -30.96 -2.22 10.30
CA ASP A 69 -31.56 -3.54 10.09
C ASP A 69 -31.31 -4.43 11.31
N GLU A 70 -32.28 -4.48 12.22
CA GLU A 70 -32.20 -5.23 13.47
C GLU A 70 -32.05 -6.75 13.26
N ALA A 71 -32.68 -7.31 12.21
CA ALA A 71 -32.60 -8.74 11.93
C ALA A 71 -31.21 -9.11 11.42
N TRP A 72 -30.70 -8.37 10.44
CA TRP A 72 -29.36 -8.56 9.91
C TRP A 72 -28.28 -8.26 10.95
N TYR A 73 -28.39 -7.16 11.71
CA TYR A 73 -27.41 -6.76 12.71
C TYR A 73 -27.21 -7.85 13.79
N ARG A 74 -28.29 -8.49 14.21
CA ARG A 74 -28.24 -9.61 15.17
C ARG A 74 -27.65 -10.89 14.57
N MET A 75 -27.84 -11.10 13.28
CA MET A 75 -27.26 -12.23 12.56
C MET A 75 -25.75 -12.04 12.37
N GLU A 76 -25.34 -10.83 12.01
CA GLU A 76 -23.93 -10.47 11.75
C GLU A 76 -23.11 -10.42 13.06
N TYR A 77 -23.71 -9.99 14.17
CA TYR A 77 -23.03 -9.81 15.46
C TYR A 77 -23.62 -10.69 16.58
N PRO A 78 -23.25 -11.99 16.66
CA PRO A 78 -23.76 -12.93 17.66
C PRO A 78 -23.55 -12.50 19.12
N GLU A 79 -22.50 -11.74 19.40
CA GLU A 79 -22.21 -11.17 20.72
C GLU A 79 -23.27 -10.16 21.17
N VAL A 80 -23.91 -9.47 20.23
CA VAL A 80 -25.06 -8.59 20.50
C VAL A 80 -26.25 -9.42 20.92
N VAL A 81 -26.50 -10.56 20.26
CA VAL A 81 -27.57 -11.50 20.65
C VAL A 81 -27.34 -12.03 22.06
N GLN A 82 -26.11 -12.39 22.40
CA GLN A 82 -25.76 -12.81 23.76
C GLN A 82 -25.97 -11.67 24.75
N GLY A 83 -25.60 -10.43 24.41
CA GLY A 83 -25.85 -9.25 25.23
C GLY A 83 -27.34 -8.96 25.49
N ILE A 84 -28.20 -9.21 24.50
CA ILE A 84 -29.66 -9.10 24.66
C ILE A 84 -30.18 -10.21 25.59
N GLN A 85 -29.72 -11.46 25.41
CA GLN A 85 -30.10 -12.59 26.27
C GLN A 85 -29.67 -12.38 27.73
N ASP A 86 -28.51 -11.77 27.93
CA ASP A 86 -27.96 -11.42 29.25
C ASP A 86 -28.59 -10.14 29.84
N ALA A 87 -29.60 -9.56 29.16
CA ALA A 87 -30.27 -8.32 29.54
C ALA A 87 -29.35 -7.09 29.68
N ARG A 88 -28.19 -7.09 29.01
CA ARG A 88 -27.31 -5.91 28.90
C ARG A 88 -27.90 -4.85 27.97
N TYR A 89 -28.64 -5.28 26.96
CA TYR A 89 -29.26 -4.43 25.94
C TYR A 89 -30.71 -4.86 25.69
N HIS A 90 -31.58 -3.93 25.33
CA HIS A 90 -32.98 -4.25 25.02
C HIS A 90 -33.17 -4.81 23.61
N SER A 91 -32.28 -4.44 22.68
CA SER A 91 -32.29 -4.83 21.27
C SER A 91 -30.90 -4.61 20.65
N GLY A 92 -30.72 -5.02 19.40
CA GLY A 92 -29.52 -4.71 18.63
C GLY A 92 -29.36 -3.20 18.43
N PHE A 93 -30.46 -2.49 18.16
CA PHE A 93 -30.47 -1.04 18.07
C PHE A 93 -30.06 -0.35 19.38
N ASP A 94 -30.53 -0.82 20.54
CA ASP A 94 -30.08 -0.28 21.85
C ASP A 94 -28.58 -0.51 22.07
N GLN A 95 -28.04 -1.65 21.63
CA GLN A 95 -26.61 -1.90 21.65
C GLN A 95 -25.84 -0.96 20.70
N TYR A 96 -26.36 -0.73 19.50
CA TYR A 96 -25.77 0.18 18.51
C TYR A 96 -25.69 1.61 19.05
N CYS A 97 -26.80 2.13 19.62
CA CYS A 97 -26.83 3.44 20.28
C CYS A 97 -25.78 3.56 21.39
N ARG A 98 -25.62 2.52 22.21
CA ARG A 98 -24.72 2.56 23.37
C ARG A 98 -23.25 2.48 22.97
N GLN A 99 -22.90 1.64 22.00
CA GLN A 99 -21.50 1.40 21.65
C GLN A 99 -21.26 1.00 20.18
N GLY A 100 -22.20 0.27 19.56
CA GLY A 100 -21.97 -0.31 18.23
C GLY A 100 -21.70 0.72 17.13
N HIS A 101 -22.23 1.94 17.27
CA HIS A 101 -22.02 3.05 16.32
C HIS A 101 -20.56 3.45 16.07
N ARG A 102 -19.60 2.98 16.88
CA ARG A 102 -18.18 3.28 16.69
C ARG A 102 -17.47 2.34 15.72
N THR A 103 -17.90 1.09 15.64
CA THR A 103 -17.12 0.03 14.97
C THR A 103 -17.97 -0.92 14.15
N LEU A 104 -19.26 -1.08 14.47
CA LEU A 104 -20.14 -2.06 13.84
C LEU A 104 -20.96 -1.39 12.73
N ALA A 105 -21.20 -2.12 11.65
CA ALA A 105 -22.07 -1.66 10.58
C ALA A 105 -23.54 -1.85 11.01
N PRO A 106 -24.41 -0.82 10.94
CA PRO A 106 -25.81 -0.93 11.35
C PRO A 106 -26.76 -1.50 10.28
N HIS A 107 -26.29 -1.64 9.04
CA HIS A 107 -27.12 -2.00 7.90
C HIS A 107 -26.32 -2.80 6.87
N TRP A 108 -26.93 -3.82 6.26
CA TRP A 108 -26.31 -4.75 5.32
C TRP A 108 -25.70 -4.09 4.06
N LEU A 109 -26.18 -2.90 3.71
CA LEU A 109 -25.71 -2.10 2.58
C LEU A 109 -24.72 -0.99 2.97
N PHE A 110 -24.10 -1.10 4.15
CA PHE A 110 -23.00 -0.25 4.61
C PHE A 110 -21.88 -1.14 5.12
N LYS A 111 -20.68 -1.06 4.53
CA LYS A 111 -19.61 -2.03 4.81
C LYS A 111 -18.89 -1.82 6.16
N GLY A 112 -19.04 -0.64 6.77
CA GLY A 112 -18.45 -0.31 8.06
C GLY A 112 -17.60 0.96 8.04
N GLU A 113 -17.25 1.44 9.23
CA GLU A 113 -16.53 2.71 9.44
C GLU A 113 -15.17 2.72 8.72
N GLN A 114 -14.36 1.66 8.89
CA GLN A 114 -13.03 1.58 8.27
C GLN A 114 -13.11 1.60 6.75
N TYR A 115 -13.96 0.76 6.14
CA TYR A 115 -14.13 0.74 4.68
C TYR A 115 -14.57 2.10 4.15
N TYR A 116 -15.53 2.75 4.81
CA TYR A 116 -16.00 4.06 4.37
C TYR A 116 -14.89 5.12 4.47
N ARG A 117 -14.07 5.10 5.53
CA ARG A 117 -12.90 5.98 5.66
C ARG A 117 -11.80 5.66 4.65
N ASP A 118 -11.53 4.38 4.36
CA ASP A 118 -10.52 3.99 3.35
C ASP A 118 -10.93 4.42 1.93
N GLN A 119 -12.23 4.36 1.62
CA GLN A 119 -12.76 4.85 0.33
C GLN A 119 -12.91 6.37 0.29
N ASN A 120 -12.89 7.03 1.44
CA ASN A 120 -13.02 8.47 1.60
C ASN A 120 -11.92 8.93 2.58
N PRO A 121 -10.62 8.79 2.21
CA PRO A 121 -9.49 9.07 3.10
C PRO A 121 -9.42 10.55 3.49
N ASP A 122 -10.27 11.36 2.89
CA ASP A 122 -10.49 12.76 3.20
C ASP A 122 -11.37 12.99 4.42
N LEU A 123 -12.12 12.00 4.89
CA LEU A 123 -12.93 12.11 6.10
C LEU A 123 -12.07 11.88 7.35
N SER A 124 -11.37 12.93 7.79
CA SER A 124 -10.68 12.94 9.09
C SER A 124 -11.69 13.00 10.25
N ASP A 125 -11.23 12.69 11.47
CA ASP A 125 -12.07 12.81 12.67
C ASP A 125 -12.52 14.27 12.88
N GLU A 126 -11.70 15.26 12.49
CA GLU A 126 -12.05 16.68 12.52
C GLU A 126 -13.18 17.04 11.55
N ILE A 127 -13.22 16.45 10.34
CA ILE A 127 -14.32 16.70 9.37
C ILE A 127 -15.62 16.08 9.86
N LEU A 128 -15.56 14.87 10.42
CA LEU A 128 -16.74 14.23 11.01
C LEU A 128 -17.27 15.06 12.19
N ASP A 129 -16.39 15.60 13.03
CA ASP A 129 -16.76 16.49 14.12
C ASP A 129 -17.33 17.83 13.62
N ALA A 130 -16.74 18.43 12.58
CA ALA A 130 -17.21 19.68 11.99
C ALA A 130 -18.57 19.55 11.28
N ALA A 131 -18.87 18.37 10.72
CA ALA A 131 -20.14 18.07 10.09
C ALA A 131 -21.29 17.82 11.08
N ASP A 132 -21.02 17.86 12.39
CA ASP A 132 -21.97 17.55 13.46
C ASP A 132 -22.68 16.19 13.24
N VAL A 133 -21.88 15.19 12.82
CA VAL A 133 -22.36 13.82 12.59
C VAL A 133 -21.91 12.90 13.73
N ALA A 134 -22.70 11.87 14.00
CA ALA A 134 -22.36 10.93 15.08
C ALA A 134 -21.20 9.99 14.74
N ASN A 135 -21.10 9.57 13.48
CA ASN A 135 -20.14 8.60 12.96
C ASN A 135 -20.14 8.64 11.41
N SER A 136 -19.31 7.80 10.77
CA SER A 136 -19.20 7.77 9.31
C SER A 136 -20.51 7.32 8.65
N TYR A 137 -21.29 6.46 9.30
CA TYR A 137 -22.62 6.09 8.79
C TYR A 137 -23.62 7.26 8.79
N ASP A 138 -23.66 8.06 9.87
CA ASP A 138 -24.51 9.26 9.93
C ASP A 138 -24.08 10.28 8.87
N HIS A 139 -22.77 10.45 8.69
CA HIS A 139 -22.24 11.25 7.59
C HIS A 139 -22.67 10.72 6.22
N PHE A 140 -22.60 9.41 5.99
CA PHE A 140 -23.05 8.81 4.73
C PHE A 140 -24.53 9.09 4.47
N LEU A 141 -25.40 8.85 5.45
CA LEU A 141 -26.85 9.06 5.31
C LEU A 141 -27.22 10.52 5.03
N ARG A 142 -26.54 11.47 5.68
CA ARG A 142 -26.85 12.91 5.57
C ARG A 142 -26.21 13.58 4.37
N LEU A 143 -24.97 13.21 4.06
CA LEU A 143 -24.10 13.94 3.13
C LEU A 143 -23.51 13.00 2.07
N GLY A 144 -22.95 11.87 2.49
CA GLY A 144 -22.18 10.99 1.61
C GLY A 144 -22.98 10.42 0.43
N ALA A 145 -24.21 10.00 0.65
CA ALA A 145 -25.05 9.42 -0.40
C ALA A 145 -25.38 10.43 -1.51
N LEU A 146 -25.59 11.71 -1.14
CA LEU A 146 -25.82 12.82 -2.06
C LEU A 146 -24.55 13.24 -2.79
N ALA A 147 -23.40 13.15 -2.12
CA ALA A 147 -22.09 13.43 -2.69
C ALA A 147 -21.52 12.25 -3.51
N ASN A 148 -22.34 11.24 -3.85
CA ASN A 148 -21.94 10.03 -4.56
C ASN A 148 -20.77 9.27 -3.91
N ARG A 149 -20.60 9.36 -2.59
CA ARG A 149 -19.59 8.59 -1.85
C ARG A 149 -20.02 7.13 -1.76
N ARG A 150 -19.06 6.21 -1.92
CA ARG A 150 -19.33 4.78 -1.88
C ARG A 150 -19.25 4.24 -0.46
N ALA A 151 -20.39 3.76 0.04
CA ALA A 151 -20.53 3.08 1.33
C ALA A 151 -20.44 1.55 1.25
N HIS A 152 -20.67 1.01 0.06
CA HIS A 152 -20.65 -0.43 -0.19
C HIS A 152 -20.35 -0.68 -1.67
N PRO A 153 -19.54 -1.71 -2.04
CA PRO A 153 -19.25 -1.99 -3.45
C PRO A 153 -20.50 -2.23 -4.31
N PHE A 154 -21.54 -2.81 -3.72
CA PHE A 154 -22.79 -3.13 -4.41
C PHE A 154 -23.80 -1.97 -4.48
N PHE A 155 -23.42 -0.76 -4.06
CA PHE A 155 -24.27 0.41 -4.18
C PHE A 155 -23.47 1.63 -4.67
N ASP A 156 -23.70 2.01 -5.92
CA ASP A 156 -23.11 3.17 -6.57
C ASP A 156 -24.24 4.14 -6.97
N SER A 157 -24.28 5.30 -6.32
CA SER A 157 -25.34 6.30 -6.51
C SER A 157 -25.54 6.71 -7.97
N ALA A 158 -24.44 6.86 -8.72
CA ALA A 158 -24.50 7.26 -10.13
C ALA A 158 -25.05 6.14 -11.02
N SER A 159 -24.64 4.89 -10.78
CA SER A 159 -25.15 3.71 -11.48
C SER A 159 -26.63 3.51 -11.23
N TYR A 160 -27.08 3.60 -9.97
CA TYR A 160 -28.50 3.49 -9.63
C TYR A 160 -29.34 4.60 -10.27
N GLN A 161 -28.87 5.84 -10.24
CA GLN A 161 -29.56 6.97 -10.88
C GLN A 161 -29.71 6.80 -12.39
N ALA A 162 -28.75 6.15 -13.05
CA ALA A 162 -28.79 5.91 -14.49
C ALA A 162 -29.86 4.89 -14.91
N GLU A 163 -30.31 4.03 -13.99
CA GLU A 163 -31.38 3.06 -14.22
C GLU A 163 -32.78 3.65 -14.01
N LEU A 164 -32.88 4.84 -13.42
CA LEU A 164 -34.15 5.50 -13.15
C LEU A 164 -34.71 6.18 -14.40
N ASP A 165 -36.03 6.12 -14.56
CA ASP A 165 -36.72 6.98 -15.52
C ASP A 165 -36.61 8.48 -15.13
N PRO A 166 -36.85 9.42 -16.06
CA PRO A 166 -36.66 10.85 -15.80
C PRO A 166 -37.47 11.43 -14.63
N ASP A 167 -38.64 10.86 -14.32
CA ASP A 167 -39.48 11.35 -13.22
C ASP A 167 -38.97 10.81 -11.88
N ALA A 168 -38.66 9.52 -11.81
CA ALA A 168 -38.06 8.89 -10.64
C ALA A 168 -36.65 9.43 -10.35
N ALA A 169 -35.85 9.74 -11.37
CA ALA A 169 -34.54 10.37 -11.22
C ALA A 169 -34.63 11.74 -10.55
N ARG A 170 -35.66 12.52 -10.86
CA ARG A 170 -35.89 13.86 -10.30
C ARG A 170 -36.35 13.80 -8.84
N GLU A 171 -37.13 12.79 -8.47
CA GLU A 171 -37.46 12.49 -7.07
C GLU A 171 -36.22 12.01 -6.29
N CYS A 172 -35.43 11.13 -6.90
CA CYS A 172 -34.18 10.60 -6.34
C CYS A 172 -33.15 11.69 -6.04
N VAL A 173 -33.02 12.73 -6.87
CA VAL A 173 -32.12 13.87 -6.61
C VAL A 173 -32.47 14.59 -5.31
N ASN A 174 -33.76 14.71 -4.97
CA ASN A 174 -34.20 15.42 -3.77
C ASN A 174 -34.13 14.53 -2.52
N ALA A 175 -34.44 13.23 -2.65
CA ALA A 175 -34.44 12.29 -1.53
C ALA A 175 -33.03 11.77 -1.19
N GLY A 176 -32.14 11.72 -2.18
CA GLY A 176 -30.85 11.03 -2.12
C GLY A 176 -30.94 9.60 -2.68
N PRO A 177 -29.96 9.13 -3.47
CA PRO A 177 -30.01 7.82 -4.14
C PRO A 177 -30.21 6.64 -3.20
N PHE A 178 -29.48 6.60 -2.09
CA PHE A 178 -29.59 5.55 -1.09
C PHE A 178 -30.98 5.50 -0.43
N HIS A 179 -31.50 6.66 -0.04
CA HIS A 179 -32.84 6.79 0.53
C HIS A 179 -33.92 6.38 -0.45
N HIS A 180 -33.79 6.82 -1.71
CA HIS A 180 -34.71 6.46 -2.78
C HIS A 180 -34.71 4.94 -3.01
N PHE A 181 -33.54 4.29 -3.08
CA PHE A 181 -33.46 2.83 -3.23
C PHE A 181 -34.14 2.06 -2.09
N LEU A 182 -33.92 2.45 -0.84
CA LEU A 182 -34.57 1.79 0.30
C LEU A 182 -36.09 1.95 0.26
N ASP A 183 -36.60 3.12 -0.10
CA ASP A 183 -38.06 3.35 -0.21
C ASP A 183 -38.69 2.51 -1.34
N GLN A 184 -37.95 2.32 -2.44
CA GLN A 184 -38.37 1.51 -3.59
C GLN A 184 -38.54 0.03 -3.24
N ILE A 185 -37.54 -0.58 -2.59
CA ILE A 185 -37.63 -1.99 -2.19
C ILE A 185 -38.70 -2.21 -1.11
N GLU A 186 -38.95 -1.22 -0.25
CA GLU A 186 -39.94 -1.31 0.82
C GLU A 186 -41.38 -1.04 0.34
N SER A 187 -41.54 -0.35 -0.79
CA SER A 187 -42.83 -0.15 -1.45
C SER A 187 -43.20 -1.28 -2.42
N GLY A 188 -42.33 -2.29 -2.57
CA GLY A 188 -42.56 -3.45 -3.42
C GLY A 188 -42.43 -3.16 -4.92
N GLN A 189 -41.70 -2.09 -5.29
CA GLN A 189 -41.37 -1.83 -6.69
C GLN A 189 -40.29 -2.78 -7.18
N CYS A 190 -40.18 -2.93 -8.51
CA CYS A 190 -39.16 -3.80 -9.11
C CYS A 190 -37.76 -3.28 -8.78
N GLU A 191 -36.90 -4.17 -8.28
CA GLU A 191 -35.53 -3.82 -7.91
C GLU A 191 -34.72 -3.45 -9.16
N LEU A 192 -34.15 -2.24 -9.13
CA LEU A 192 -33.25 -1.75 -10.17
C LEU A 192 -31.80 -2.09 -9.81
N ARG A 193 -30.94 -2.10 -10.84
CA ARG A 193 -29.51 -2.33 -10.67
C ARG A 193 -28.87 -1.19 -9.89
N THR A 194 -28.14 -1.52 -8.82
CA THR A 194 -27.49 -0.54 -7.94
C THR A 194 -25.99 -0.39 -8.16
N SER A 195 -25.36 -1.33 -8.88
CA SER A 195 -23.98 -1.24 -9.35
C SER A 195 -23.75 -2.21 -10.51
N GLN A 196 -22.59 -2.12 -11.16
CA GLN A 196 -22.19 -3.09 -12.20
C GLN A 196 -21.96 -4.51 -11.67
N TYR A 197 -21.93 -4.71 -10.35
CA TYR A 197 -21.52 -5.98 -9.74
C TYR A 197 -22.66 -6.96 -9.49
N PHE A 198 -23.92 -6.54 -9.68
CA PHE A 198 -25.07 -7.40 -9.42
C PHE A 198 -26.20 -7.11 -10.40
N ASP A 199 -26.82 -8.16 -10.96
CA ASP A 199 -27.96 -8.03 -11.86
C ASP A 199 -29.23 -8.60 -11.20
N PRO A 200 -30.12 -7.74 -10.65
CA PRO A 200 -31.31 -8.21 -9.95
C PRO A 200 -32.30 -8.93 -10.87
N ALA A 201 -32.46 -8.46 -12.11
CA ALA A 201 -33.42 -9.04 -13.06
C ALA A 201 -32.97 -10.44 -13.50
N TRP A 202 -31.69 -10.59 -13.83
CA TRP A 202 -31.12 -11.90 -14.15
C TRP A 202 -31.11 -12.84 -12.95
N TYR A 203 -30.74 -12.34 -11.77
CA TYR A 203 -30.66 -13.14 -10.55
C TYR A 203 -32.02 -13.75 -10.18
N MET A 204 -33.10 -12.96 -10.24
CA MET A 204 -34.46 -13.45 -9.99
C MET A 204 -34.94 -14.45 -11.05
N GLN A 205 -34.53 -14.26 -12.31
CA GLN A 205 -34.83 -15.24 -13.37
C GLN A 205 -34.07 -16.55 -13.18
N ARG A 206 -32.83 -16.48 -12.68
CA ARG A 206 -31.95 -17.64 -12.47
C ARG A 206 -32.37 -18.47 -11.26
N TYR A 207 -32.84 -17.82 -10.19
CA TYR A 207 -33.23 -18.44 -8.92
C TYR A 207 -34.70 -18.14 -8.56
N PRO A 208 -35.70 -18.78 -9.20
CA PRO A 208 -37.14 -18.55 -8.94
C PRO A 208 -37.56 -18.81 -7.49
N GLU A 209 -36.84 -19.67 -6.78
CA GLU A 209 -37.03 -19.93 -5.35
C GLU A 209 -36.73 -18.70 -4.49
N VAL A 210 -35.78 -17.85 -4.91
CA VAL A 210 -35.48 -16.59 -4.24
C VAL A 210 -36.59 -15.58 -4.49
N ALA A 211 -37.10 -15.49 -5.72
CA ALA A 211 -38.27 -14.64 -6.02
C ALA A 211 -39.47 -15.03 -5.14
N SER A 212 -39.72 -16.33 -4.98
CA SER A 212 -40.78 -16.84 -4.10
C SER A 212 -40.52 -16.53 -2.62
N ALA A 213 -39.27 -16.48 -2.18
CA ALA A 213 -38.90 -16.13 -0.81
C ALA A 213 -39.07 -14.63 -0.53
N ILE A 214 -38.74 -13.78 -1.50
CA ILE A 214 -38.98 -12.33 -1.43
C ILE A 214 -40.49 -12.06 -1.36
N GLU A 215 -41.30 -12.73 -2.19
CA GLU A 215 -42.77 -12.59 -2.15
C GLU A 215 -43.39 -12.99 -0.79
N ARG A 216 -42.79 -13.96 -0.09
CA ARG A 216 -43.20 -14.34 1.28
C ARG A 216 -42.73 -13.37 2.35
N GLY A 217 -41.82 -12.45 2.03
CA GLY A 217 -41.19 -11.52 2.97
C GLY A 217 -40.00 -12.11 3.73
N ASP A 218 -39.45 -13.26 3.30
CA ASP A 218 -38.25 -13.85 3.90
C ASP A 218 -37.01 -12.97 3.64
N TRP A 219 -37.01 -12.23 2.51
CA TRP A 219 -35.96 -11.28 2.12
C TRP A 219 -36.56 -10.00 1.54
N ARG A 220 -35.93 -8.86 1.79
CA ARG A 220 -36.39 -7.54 1.29
C ARG A 220 -36.32 -7.39 -0.23
N CYS A 221 -35.24 -7.84 -0.83
CA CYS A 221 -34.99 -7.79 -2.28
C CYS A 221 -33.93 -8.84 -2.67
N SER A 222 -33.64 -8.96 -3.97
CA SER A 222 -32.67 -9.94 -4.48
C SER A 222 -31.23 -9.59 -4.10
N LEU A 223 -30.85 -8.30 -4.07
CA LEU A 223 -29.54 -7.89 -3.56
C LEU A 223 -29.40 -8.18 -2.07
N HIS A 224 -30.45 -7.95 -1.28
CA HIS A 224 -30.45 -8.29 0.14
C HIS A 224 -30.22 -9.80 0.32
N HIS A 225 -30.99 -10.65 -0.36
CA HIS A 225 -30.76 -12.11 -0.35
C HIS A 225 -29.31 -12.46 -0.69
N TYR A 226 -28.76 -11.92 -1.77
CA TYR A 226 -27.38 -12.22 -2.19
C TYR A 226 -26.35 -11.85 -1.11
N LEU A 227 -26.47 -10.67 -0.52
CA LEU A 227 -25.53 -10.18 0.48
C LEU A 227 -25.66 -10.85 1.85
N THR A 228 -26.83 -11.41 2.19
CA THR A 228 -27.11 -11.85 3.58
C THR A 228 -27.51 -13.32 3.74
N ASN A 229 -27.65 -14.11 2.67
CA ASN A 229 -27.95 -15.54 2.77
C ASN A 229 -26.85 -16.39 3.46
N ASP A 230 -27.21 -17.58 3.92
CA ASP A 230 -26.33 -18.48 4.68
C ASP A 230 -25.41 -19.34 3.79
N MET A 231 -25.67 -19.41 2.48
CA MET A 231 -24.97 -20.30 1.53
C MET A 231 -24.42 -19.51 0.32
N PRO A 232 -23.54 -18.52 0.54
CA PRO A 232 -23.20 -17.50 -0.47
C PRO A 232 -22.44 -18.03 -1.70
N THR A 233 -21.85 -19.21 -1.63
CA THR A 233 -21.15 -19.85 -2.77
C THR A 233 -22.08 -20.59 -3.73
N LYS A 234 -23.38 -20.69 -3.41
CA LYS A 234 -24.38 -21.33 -4.28
C LYS A 234 -24.99 -20.38 -5.30
N PHE A 235 -24.78 -19.08 -5.14
CA PHE A 235 -25.50 -18.07 -5.90
C PHE A 235 -24.52 -17.21 -6.69
N ASP A 236 -24.65 -17.25 -7.99
CA ASP A 236 -23.95 -16.35 -8.91
C ASP A 236 -24.62 -14.95 -8.92
N PRO A 237 -23.86 -13.85 -8.90
CA PRO A 237 -24.38 -12.47 -8.79
C PRO A 237 -24.87 -11.87 -10.12
N SER A 238 -24.34 -12.36 -11.24
CA SER A 238 -24.58 -11.87 -12.59
C SER A 238 -24.18 -12.95 -13.60
N PRO A 239 -24.60 -12.87 -14.88
CA PRO A 239 -24.25 -13.87 -15.89
C PRO A 239 -22.74 -13.93 -16.19
N GLU A 240 -22.01 -12.86 -15.91
CA GLU A 240 -20.58 -12.72 -16.18
C GLU A 240 -19.68 -13.45 -15.17
N PHE A 241 -20.23 -13.97 -14.07
CA PHE A 241 -19.46 -14.63 -13.02
C PHE A 241 -20.10 -15.95 -12.55
N SER A 242 -19.28 -16.96 -12.30
CA SER A 242 -19.68 -18.24 -11.73
C SER A 242 -18.83 -18.61 -10.51
N GLU A 243 -19.46 -18.72 -9.35
CA GLU A 243 -18.84 -19.14 -8.09
C GLU A 243 -18.18 -20.51 -8.23
N GLU A 244 -18.90 -21.48 -8.78
CA GLU A 244 -18.40 -22.85 -8.94
C GLU A 244 -17.12 -22.90 -9.79
N ARG A 245 -17.10 -22.17 -10.91
CA ARG A 245 -15.95 -22.13 -11.81
C ARG A 245 -14.79 -21.37 -11.22
N TYR A 246 -15.05 -20.19 -10.67
CA TYR A 246 -14.02 -19.34 -10.11
C TYR A 246 -13.28 -20.04 -8.97
N LEU A 247 -14.01 -20.70 -8.06
CA LEU A 247 -13.40 -21.46 -6.96
C LEU A 247 -12.70 -22.75 -7.44
N ARG A 248 -13.14 -23.35 -8.55
CA ARG A 248 -12.46 -24.49 -9.16
C ARG A 248 -11.16 -24.09 -9.85
N SER A 249 -11.16 -22.98 -10.58
CA SER A 249 -9.99 -22.46 -11.31
C SER A 249 -8.95 -21.84 -10.38
N TYR A 250 -9.39 -21.37 -9.21
CA TYR A 250 -8.53 -20.76 -8.19
C TYR A 250 -8.67 -21.45 -6.82
N PRO A 251 -8.01 -22.62 -6.62
CA PRO A 251 -8.10 -23.39 -5.39
C PRO A 251 -7.59 -22.65 -4.14
N ASP A 252 -6.66 -21.71 -4.31
CA ASP A 252 -6.19 -20.79 -3.28
C ASP A 252 -7.34 -19.90 -2.76
N ILE A 253 -8.25 -19.49 -3.65
CA ILE A 253 -9.43 -18.71 -3.27
C ILE A 253 -10.51 -19.58 -2.67
N ALA A 254 -10.69 -20.81 -3.18
CA ALA A 254 -11.54 -21.80 -2.51
C ALA A 254 -11.10 -22.02 -1.06
N ALA A 255 -9.79 -22.11 -0.81
CA ALA A 255 -9.24 -22.20 0.54
C ALA A 255 -9.47 -20.92 1.35
N ALA A 256 -9.32 -19.73 0.76
CA ALA A 256 -9.56 -18.46 1.44
C ALA A 256 -11.05 -18.26 1.83
N VAL A 257 -11.98 -18.62 0.95
CA VAL A 257 -13.43 -18.62 1.21
C VAL A 257 -13.77 -19.63 2.29
N TYR A 258 -13.22 -20.85 2.20
CA TYR A 258 -13.40 -21.88 3.22
C TYR A 258 -12.88 -21.46 4.61
N ARG A 259 -11.76 -20.71 4.65
CA ARG A 259 -11.20 -20.12 5.88
C ARG A 259 -11.97 -18.89 6.39
N GLY A 260 -13.04 -18.47 5.69
CA GLY A 260 -13.87 -17.33 6.05
C GLY A 260 -13.23 -15.97 5.78
N ARG A 261 -12.11 -15.89 5.05
CA ARG A 261 -11.45 -14.63 4.65
C ARG A 261 -12.30 -13.84 3.66
N PHE A 262 -13.06 -14.55 2.82
CA PHE A 262 -14.04 -13.97 1.91
C PHE A 262 -15.37 -14.69 2.07
N ARG A 263 -16.47 -13.94 1.94
CA ARG A 263 -17.83 -14.49 1.98
C ARG A 263 -18.06 -15.54 0.87
N ASN A 264 -17.56 -15.26 -0.32
CA ASN A 264 -17.63 -16.13 -1.49
C ASN A 264 -16.52 -15.77 -2.50
N GLY A 265 -16.40 -16.52 -3.59
CA GLY A 265 -15.39 -16.29 -4.62
C GLY A 265 -15.54 -14.93 -5.30
N TYR A 266 -16.78 -14.46 -5.47
CA TYR A 266 -17.03 -13.16 -6.07
C TYR A 266 -16.59 -11.99 -5.20
N ALA A 267 -16.74 -12.09 -3.88
CA ALA A 267 -16.23 -11.10 -2.94
C ALA A 267 -14.70 -10.94 -3.10
N HIS A 268 -13.97 -12.06 -3.22
CA HIS A 268 -12.55 -12.02 -3.55
C HIS A 268 -12.29 -11.38 -4.92
N PHE A 269 -13.03 -11.80 -5.95
CA PHE A 269 -12.85 -11.30 -7.32
C PHE A 269 -12.95 -9.77 -7.40
N ILE A 270 -13.96 -9.17 -6.77
CA ILE A 270 -14.15 -7.71 -6.76
C ILE A 270 -13.07 -7.01 -5.94
N GLN A 271 -12.70 -7.56 -4.78
CA GLN A 271 -11.79 -6.88 -3.84
C GLN A 271 -10.32 -6.97 -4.28
N ILE A 272 -9.93 -8.09 -4.90
CA ILE A 272 -8.52 -8.42 -5.15
C ILE A 272 -8.33 -9.05 -6.54
N GLY A 273 -9.18 -10.00 -6.92
CA GLY A 273 -8.98 -10.80 -8.14
C GLY A 273 -8.88 -9.98 -9.43
N LEU A 274 -9.63 -8.88 -9.56
CA LEU A 274 -9.51 -7.95 -10.69
C LEU A 274 -8.13 -7.28 -10.78
N ALA A 275 -7.56 -6.88 -9.63
CA ALA A 275 -6.23 -6.26 -9.57
C ALA A 275 -5.11 -7.28 -9.82
N GLU A 276 -5.33 -8.54 -9.46
CA GLU A 276 -4.44 -9.67 -9.76
C GLU A 276 -4.55 -10.18 -11.21
N GLY A 277 -5.43 -9.59 -12.03
CA GLY A 277 -5.64 -10.02 -13.42
C GLY A 277 -6.35 -11.37 -13.56
N ARG A 278 -7.04 -11.84 -12.52
CA ARG A 278 -7.84 -13.07 -12.57
C ARG A 278 -9.07 -12.87 -13.45
N LEU A 279 -9.44 -13.90 -14.20
CA LEU A 279 -10.54 -13.81 -15.16
C LEU A 279 -11.86 -14.14 -14.48
N ALA A 280 -12.87 -13.30 -14.74
CA ALA A 280 -14.26 -13.67 -14.48
C ALA A 280 -14.65 -14.80 -15.45
N GLU A 281 -15.04 -15.95 -14.91
CA GLU A 281 -15.56 -17.04 -15.72
C GLU A 281 -17.09 -16.96 -15.76
N ALA A 282 -17.64 -16.66 -16.94
CA ALA A 282 -19.08 -16.53 -17.13
C ALA A 282 -19.84 -17.83 -16.80
N ALA A 283 -21.07 -17.71 -16.31
CA ALA A 283 -21.97 -18.85 -16.14
C ALA A 283 -22.33 -19.43 -17.53
N SER A 284 -22.18 -20.74 -17.75
CA SER A 284 -22.63 -21.33 -19.04
C SER A 284 -24.15 -21.33 -19.13
N GLU A 285 -24.67 -21.04 -20.33
CA GLU A 285 -26.08 -21.22 -20.65
C GLU A 285 -26.56 -22.64 -20.28
N PRO A 286 -27.81 -22.80 -19.79
CA PRO A 286 -28.36 -24.13 -19.54
C PRO A 286 -28.38 -24.91 -20.85
N ALA A 287 -27.78 -26.09 -20.83
CA ALA A 287 -27.87 -27.04 -21.94
C ALA A 287 -29.35 -27.28 -22.27
N ARG A 288 -29.74 -26.88 -23.50
CA ARG A 288 -31.00 -27.30 -24.09
C ARG A 288 -30.98 -28.82 -24.23
N GLY A 289 -31.78 -29.49 -23.41
CA GLY A 289 -32.29 -30.83 -23.69
C GLY A 289 -31.66 -31.97 -22.92
N GLU A 290 -32.06 -32.13 -21.66
CA GLU A 290 -32.44 -33.44 -21.14
C GLU A 290 -33.79 -33.31 -20.43
N SER A 291 -34.86 -33.42 -21.21
CA SER A 291 -36.21 -33.56 -20.70
C SER A 291 -36.41 -34.97 -20.13
N GLU A 292 -36.95 -35.02 -18.91
CA GLU A 292 -37.83 -36.07 -18.39
C GLU A 292 -37.27 -37.50 -18.34
N ARG A 293 -36.74 -37.87 -17.17
CA ARG A 293 -36.97 -39.22 -16.62
C ARG A 293 -37.65 -39.14 -15.26
N ASN A 294 -38.97 -39.04 -15.36
CA ASN A 294 -39.96 -39.82 -14.63
C ASN A 294 -39.94 -39.75 -13.09
N THR A 295 -40.51 -38.67 -12.55
CA THR A 295 -40.87 -38.49 -11.14
C THR A 295 -42.22 -39.15 -10.76
N ASN A 296 -42.88 -39.88 -11.67
CA ASN A 296 -44.24 -40.38 -11.49
C ASN A 296 -44.38 -41.88 -11.18
N ASP A 297 -43.30 -42.63 -10.89
CA ASP A 297 -43.39 -44.08 -10.66
C ASP A 297 -43.15 -44.53 -9.19
N LEU A 298 -43.03 -43.59 -8.25
CA LEU A 298 -42.82 -43.91 -6.82
C LEU A 298 -43.86 -43.30 -5.86
N ILE A 299 -44.88 -42.60 -6.40
CA ILE A 299 -46.02 -42.09 -5.62
C ILE A 299 -47.11 -43.17 -5.41
N ASP A 300 -47.06 -44.29 -6.13
CA ASP A 300 -48.13 -45.29 -6.11
C ASP A 300 -48.00 -46.41 -5.06
N ARG A 301 -47.11 -46.29 -4.05
CA ARG A 301 -46.92 -47.38 -3.06
C ARG A 301 -46.85 -46.99 -1.58
N LEU A 302 -47.44 -45.88 -1.16
CA LEU A 302 -47.55 -45.56 0.26
C LEU A 302 -49.01 -45.25 0.68
N GLU A 303 -49.82 -46.31 0.78
CA GLU A 303 -50.92 -46.32 1.75
C GLU A 303 -50.38 -46.68 3.14
N ILE A 304 -50.57 -45.77 4.08
CA ILE A 304 -50.24 -45.91 5.50
C ILE A 304 -51.22 -46.88 6.16
N LYS A 305 -50.72 -47.84 6.96
CA LYS A 305 -51.41 -48.24 8.22
C LYS A 305 -50.44 -48.52 9.38
N PRO A 306 -50.86 -48.24 10.63
CA PRO A 306 -49.98 -47.99 11.76
C PRO A 306 -49.80 -49.22 12.65
N SER A 307 -48.62 -49.40 13.26
CA SER A 307 -48.42 -50.33 14.38
C SER A 307 -47.18 -49.98 15.22
N SER A 308 -47.42 -49.41 16.39
CA SER A 308 -46.86 -49.77 17.71
C SER A 308 -45.40 -50.25 17.87
N VAL A 309 -44.68 -49.49 18.72
CA VAL A 309 -43.83 -49.95 19.85
C VAL A 309 -42.32 -50.18 19.63
N SER A 310 -41.56 -49.38 20.41
CA SER A 310 -40.28 -49.68 21.11
C SER A 310 -38.91 -49.60 20.39
N ALA A 311 -38.22 -48.49 20.69
CA ALA A 311 -36.85 -48.37 21.22
C ALA A 311 -35.64 -48.93 20.42
N THR A 312 -34.99 -48.03 19.66
CA THR A 312 -33.53 -47.80 19.67
C THR A 312 -33.25 -46.47 18.95
N PRO A 313 -32.37 -45.57 19.46
CA PRO A 313 -32.00 -44.37 18.69
C PRO A 313 -31.22 -44.81 17.44
N ARG A 314 -31.55 -44.25 16.28
CA ARG A 314 -30.76 -44.49 15.06
C ARG A 314 -29.43 -43.77 15.23
N LEU A 315 -28.30 -44.47 15.05
CA LEU A 315 -26.95 -43.91 15.18
C LEU A 315 -26.71 -42.69 14.28
N ASP A 316 -27.47 -42.53 13.20
CA ASP A 316 -27.36 -41.41 12.26
C ASP A 316 -27.88 -40.07 12.85
N GLU A 317 -28.62 -40.12 13.97
CA GLU A 317 -29.16 -38.94 14.66
C GLU A 317 -28.09 -38.17 15.45
N TYR A 318 -27.07 -38.84 15.97
CA TYR A 318 -26.08 -38.27 16.90
C TYR A 318 -24.67 -38.47 16.35
N GLN A 319 -24.03 -37.39 15.90
CA GLN A 319 -22.66 -37.46 15.37
C GLN A 319 -21.78 -36.44 16.08
N GLY A 320 -20.57 -36.81 16.45
CA GLY A 320 -19.64 -35.88 17.09
C GLY A 320 -18.42 -36.57 17.69
N THR A 321 -17.36 -35.79 17.87
CA THR A 321 -16.06 -36.24 18.35
C THR A 321 -15.53 -35.26 19.39
N LEU A 322 -14.93 -35.79 20.45
CA LEU A 322 -14.11 -35.06 21.39
C LEU A 322 -12.68 -35.03 20.85
N ASP A 323 -12.24 -33.86 20.42
CA ASP A 323 -10.93 -33.69 19.75
C ASP A 323 -9.82 -33.37 20.75
N LEU A 324 -10.16 -32.71 21.86
CA LEU A 324 -9.22 -32.27 22.88
C LEU A 324 -9.78 -32.50 24.29
N CYS A 325 -8.95 -33.06 25.16
CA CYS A 325 -9.22 -33.20 26.59
C CYS A 325 -7.94 -32.95 27.39
N THR A 326 -7.86 -31.80 28.06
CA THR A 326 -6.75 -31.39 28.94
C THR A 326 -7.26 -31.16 30.36
N GLY A 327 -6.34 -31.00 31.32
CA GLY A 327 -6.71 -30.68 32.70
C GLY A 327 -7.42 -29.33 32.86
N THR A 328 -7.41 -28.47 31.83
CA THR A 328 -7.97 -27.12 31.88
C THR A 328 -9.11 -26.90 30.88
N ARG A 329 -9.25 -27.72 29.84
CA ARG A 329 -10.34 -27.59 28.86
C ARG A 329 -10.66 -28.86 28.09
N VAL A 330 -11.85 -28.90 27.51
CA VAL A 330 -12.27 -29.88 26.49
C VAL A 330 -12.77 -29.15 25.25
N ALA A 331 -12.47 -29.70 24.07
CA ALA A 331 -12.98 -29.16 22.80
C ALA A 331 -13.27 -30.28 21.80
N GLY A 332 -14.18 -30.01 20.87
CA GLY A 332 -14.59 -30.98 19.87
C GLY A 332 -15.70 -30.44 18.98
N TRP A 333 -16.47 -31.34 18.38
CA TRP A 333 -17.66 -30.99 17.62
C TRP A 333 -18.78 -32.01 17.80
N ALA A 334 -20.03 -31.57 17.69
CA ALA A 334 -21.19 -32.46 17.73
C ALA A 334 -22.42 -31.87 17.03
N VAL A 335 -23.19 -32.76 16.40
CA VAL A 335 -24.47 -32.48 15.76
C VAL A 335 -25.52 -33.49 16.21
N LYS A 336 -26.76 -33.02 16.31
CA LYS A 336 -27.95 -33.83 16.51
C LYS A 336 -28.94 -33.53 15.40
N ASN A 337 -29.36 -34.54 14.63
CA ASN A 337 -30.20 -34.39 13.45
C ASN A 337 -29.64 -33.39 12.42
N GLY A 338 -28.32 -33.38 12.23
CA GLY A 338 -27.64 -32.46 11.30
C GLY A 338 -27.58 -31.00 11.75
N MET A 339 -28.00 -30.68 12.98
CA MET A 339 -27.93 -29.35 13.59
C MET A 339 -26.94 -29.33 14.76
N PRO A 340 -26.33 -28.19 15.14
CA PRO A 340 -25.43 -28.11 16.28
C PRO A 340 -26.10 -28.62 17.56
N ALA A 341 -25.39 -29.45 18.32
CA ALA A 341 -25.96 -30.14 19.47
C ALA A 341 -25.76 -29.39 20.81
N GLU A 342 -26.60 -29.72 21.79
CA GLU A 342 -26.27 -29.48 23.20
C GLU A 342 -25.59 -30.71 23.80
N LEU A 343 -24.67 -30.48 24.74
CA LEU A 343 -23.81 -31.48 25.36
C LEU A 343 -23.75 -31.30 26.88
N GLU A 344 -23.56 -32.40 27.60
CA GLU A 344 -23.22 -32.43 29.04
C GLU A 344 -21.73 -32.75 29.19
N VAL A 345 -20.99 -31.88 29.87
CA VAL A 345 -19.61 -32.17 30.32
C VAL A 345 -19.66 -32.72 31.73
N MET A 346 -19.07 -33.89 31.91
CA MET A 346 -19.06 -34.65 33.15
C MET A 346 -17.63 -34.93 33.59
N VAL A 347 -17.39 -34.88 34.90
CA VAL A 347 -16.14 -35.32 35.52
C VAL A 347 -16.48 -36.35 36.58
N ASN A 348 -15.88 -37.54 36.51
CA ASN A 348 -16.16 -38.67 37.42
C ASN A 348 -17.66 -38.94 37.59
N ASP A 349 -18.36 -38.99 36.45
CA ASP A 349 -19.80 -39.22 36.34
C ASP A 349 -20.70 -38.16 37.02
N ARG A 350 -20.15 -36.98 37.36
CA ARG A 350 -20.90 -35.80 37.79
C ARG A 350 -20.95 -34.76 36.69
N THR A 351 -22.15 -34.33 36.27
CA THR A 351 -22.33 -33.23 35.32
C THR A 351 -21.85 -31.92 35.94
N ILE A 352 -20.89 -31.26 35.28
CA ILE A 352 -20.30 -30.01 35.74
C ILE A 352 -20.82 -28.84 34.91
N ALA A 353 -21.07 -29.05 33.61
CA ALA A 353 -21.65 -28.03 32.74
C ALA A 353 -22.53 -28.63 31.64
N ARG A 354 -23.44 -27.80 31.13
CA ARG A 354 -24.14 -28.02 29.87
C ARG A 354 -23.67 -26.96 28.88
N ILE A 355 -23.22 -27.40 27.72
CA ILE A 355 -22.63 -26.53 26.70
C ILE A 355 -23.34 -26.75 25.36
N GLY A 356 -23.47 -25.69 24.58
CA GLY A 356 -23.98 -25.77 23.21
C GLY A 356 -22.84 -25.74 22.21
N CYS A 357 -22.95 -26.53 21.15
CA CYS A 357 -22.11 -26.41 19.98
C CYS A 357 -22.44 -25.11 19.25
N ARG A 358 -21.50 -24.17 19.26
CA ARG A 358 -21.63 -22.83 18.66
C ARG A 358 -20.35 -22.36 17.98
N TRP A 359 -19.25 -23.10 18.13
CA TRP A 359 -17.95 -22.73 17.61
C TRP A 359 -17.84 -23.09 16.14
N ARG A 360 -17.17 -22.23 15.38
CA ARG A 360 -16.94 -22.47 13.96
C ARG A 360 -15.92 -23.60 13.73
N ARG A 361 -16.29 -24.58 12.92
CA ARG A 361 -15.54 -25.76 12.48
C ARG A 361 -15.68 -25.92 10.97
N PRO A 362 -14.91 -25.14 10.19
CA PRO A 362 -14.98 -25.14 8.73
C PRO A 362 -14.74 -26.53 8.12
N ASP A 363 -13.97 -27.39 8.78
CA ASP A 363 -13.66 -28.77 8.41
C ASP A 363 -14.86 -29.71 8.35
N LEU A 364 -15.99 -29.32 8.92
CA LEU A 364 -17.22 -30.12 8.88
C LEU A 364 -18.10 -29.80 7.65
N VAL A 365 -17.90 -28.65 7.00
CA VAL A 365 -18.72 -28.16 5.88
C VAL A 365 -18.63 -29.06 4.63
N PRO A 366 -17.45 -29.57 4.21
CA PRO A 366 -17.34 -30.51 3.10
C PRO A 366 -18.12 -31.83 3.31
N HIS A 367 -18.42 -32.15 4.57
CA HIS A 367 -19.18 -33.34 4.97
C HIS A 367 -20.69 -33.07 5.13
N GLY A 368 -21.16 -31.87 4.76
CA GLY A 368 -22.57 -31.49 4.84
C GLY A 368 -23.06 -31.19 6.26
N LEU A 369 -22.15 -30.89 7.18
CA LEU A 369 -22.45 -30.58 8.57
C LEU A 369 -22.35 -29.06 8.85
N PRO A 370 -23.08 -28.53 9.86
CA PRO A 370 -23.10 -27.10 10.16
C PRO A 370 -21.74 -26.57 10.58
N ILE A 371 -21.36 -25.41 10.03
CA ILE A 371 -20.09 -24.76 10.38
C ILE A 371 -20.01 -24.43 11.87
N ASN A 372 -21.11 -24.20 12.57
CA ASN A 372 -21.14 -23.85 14.00
C ASN A 372 -21.28 -25.07 14.94
N ALA A 373 -20.96 -26.27 14.47
CA ALA A 373 -21.08 -27.50 15.27
C ALA A 373 -19.92 -27.76 16.25
N GLY A 374 -18.94 -26.86 16.37
CA GLY A 374 -17.84 -26.98 17.33
C GLY A 374 -18.23 -26.59 18.76
N PHE A 375 -17.46 -27.05 19.73
CA PHE A 375 -17.56 -26.60 21.12
C PHE A 375 -16.18 -26.51 21.79
N GLU A 376 -16.06 -25.62 22.76
CA GLU A 376 -14.98 -25.56 23.73
C GLU A 376 -15.55 -25.29 25.12
N PHE A 377 -15.00 -25.92 26.14
CA PHE A 377 -15.34 -25.72 27.54
C PHE A 377 -14.09 -25.71 28.40
N VAL A 378 -13.92 -24.64 29.18
CA VAL A 378 -12.81 -24.44 30.12
C VAL A 378 -13.30 -24.74 31.53
N PHE A 379 -12.51 -25.48 32.31
CA PHE A 379 -12.85 -25.78 33.70
C PHE A 379 -12.49 -24.61 34.61
N ASP A 380 -13.40 -24.24 35.52
CA ASP A 380 -13.20 -23.17 36.51
C ASP A 380 -11.97 -23.43 37.42
N ALA A 381 -11.60 -24.71 37.58
CA ALA A 381 -10.37 -25.14 38.24
C ALA A 381 -9.80 -26.36 37.50
N PRO A 382 -8.45 -26.54 37.45
CA PRO A 382 -7.85 -27.68 36.79
C PRO A 382 -8.33 -29.02 37.37
N ILE A 383 -8.73 -29.95 36.52
CA ILE A 383 -9.20 -31.28 36.91
C ILE A 383 -8.01 -32.22 37.15
N ALA A 384 -8.17 -33.23 38.02
CA ALA A 384 -7.08 -34.14 38.33
C ALA A 384 -6.76 -35.08 37.13
N PRO A 385 -5.50 -35.50 36.94
CA PRO A 385 -5.05 -36.26 35.76
C PRO A 385 -5.75 -37.60 35.51
N PHE A 386 -6.35 -38.19 36.53
CA PHE A 386 -7.05 -39.48 36.45
C PHE A 386 -8.57 -39.33 36.51
N ASP A 387 -9.07 -38.11 36.58
CA ASP A 387 -10.50 -37.86 36.56
C ASP A 387 -11.04 -38.17 35.17
N LYS A 388 -12.10 -38.96 35.13
CA LYS A 388 -12.75 -39.39 33.89
C LYS A 388 -13.61 -38.23 33.38
N VAL A 389 -13.22 -37.64 32.26
CA VAL A 389 -13.98 -36.56 31.61
C VAL A 389 -14.83 -37.17 30.51
N SER A 390 -16.15 -37.01 30.60
CA SER A 390 -17.09 -37.46 29.57
C SER A 390 -17.88 -36.28 29.02
N VAL A 391 -17.95 -36.19 27.70
CA VAL A 391 -18.83 -35.28 26.97
C VAL A 391 -19.87 -36.11 26.23
N ARG A 392 -21.15 -35.83 26.45
CA ARG A 392 -22.26 -36.62 25.89
C ARG A 392 -23.46 -35.77 25.51
N PHE A 393 -24.34 -36.30 24.68
CA PHE A 393 -25.64 -35.67 24.41
C PHE A 393 -26.57 -35.80 25.65
N PRO A 394 -27.34 -34.76 26.02
CA PRO A 394 -28.30 -34.83 27.13
C PRO A 394 -29.31 -35.97 26.92
N GLY A 395 -29.27 -36.98 27.78
CA GLY A 395 -30.10 -38.19 27.65
C GLY A 395 -29.78 -39.08 26.43
N GLY A 396 -28.63 -38.87 25.78
CA GLY A 396 -28.17 -39.59 24.58
C GLY A 396 -26.77 -40.22 24.74
N PRO A 397 -26.13 -40.64 23.63
CA PRO A 397 -24.82 -41.31 23.66
C PRO A 397 -23.65 -40.36 24.02
N GLU A 398 -22.49 -40.92 24.37
CA GLU A 398 -21.23 -40.16 24.50
C GLU A 398 -20.67 -39.79 23.12
N LEU A 399 -19.88 -38.71 23.05
CA LEU A 399 -19.15 -38.38 21.82
C LEU A 399 -18.09 -39.44 21.51
N THR A 400 -17.71 -39.53 20.23
CA THR A 400 -16.54 -40.32 19.82
C THR A 400 -15.30 -39.79 20.56
N ASN A 401 -14.44 -40.66 21.08
CA ASN A 401 -13.31 -40.33 21.98
C ASN A 401 -13.69 -39.82 23.38
N SER A 402 -14.94 -40.01 23.81
CA SER A 402 -15.38 -39.80 25.19
C SER A 402 -15.87 -41.14 25.78
N PRO A 403 -15.58 -41.46 27.06
CA PRO A 403 -14.83 -40.68 28.03
C PRO A 403 -13.32 -40.67 27.73
N ASN A 404 -12.66 -39.58 28.12
CA ASN A 404 -11.23 -39.38 27.97
C ASN A 404 -10.62 -38.91 29.30
N SER A 405 -9.33 -39.14 29.49
CA SER A 405 -8.60 -38.61 30.64
C SER A 405 -7.79 -37.38 30.21
N PRO A 406 -7.75 -36.31 31.01
CA PRO A 406 -7.01 -35.11 30.66
C PRO A 406 -5.52 -35.44 30.49
N LEU A 407 -4.98 -35.17 29.29
CA LEU A 407 -3.57 -35.38 29.00
C LEU A 407 -2.72 -34.48 29.91
N ARG A 408 -1.87 -35.10 30.73
CA ARG A 408 -0.69 -34.42 31.27
C ARG A 408 0.56 -35.26 31.08
N VAL A 409 1.58 -34.56 30.60
CA VAL A 409 2.99 -34.86 30.78
C VAL A 409 3.25 -35.08 32.27
N GLU A 410 3.71 -36.28 32.64
CA GLU A 410 4.20 -36.55 33.99
C GLU A 410 5.46 -35.72 34.26
N THR A 411 5.33 -34.58 34.94
CA THR A 411 6.41 -34.10 35.80
C THR A 411 6.20 -34.74 37.16
N SER A 412 6.79 -35.92 37.34
CA SER A 412 6.81 -36.68 38.60
C SER A 412 7.09 -35.76 39.79
N GLU A 413 6.41 -36.01 40.91
CA GLU A 413 6.71 -35.48 42.24
C GLU A 413 8.22 -35.41 42.48
N THR A 414 8.79 -34.24 42.23
CA THR A 414 10.15 -33.89 42.61
C THR A 414 10.09 -32.51 43.21
N LYS A 415 10.74 -32.38 44.35
CA LYS A 415 10.78 -31.22 45.24
C LYS A 415 10.82 -29.89 44.47
N GLN A 416 10.07 -28.92 44.98
CA GLN A 416 10.18 -27.49 44.70
C GLN A 416 11.64 -27.05 44.46
N THR A 417 12.08 -26.88 43.20
CA THR A 417 13.27 -26.08 42.85
C THR A 417 13.35 -25.50 41.43
N ASP A 418 12.47 -25.78 40.44
CA ASP A 418 12.64 -25.16 39.09
C ASP A 418 11.78 -23.89 38.88
N GLU A 419 12.46 -22.76 38.73
CA GLU A 419 11.95 -21.41 38.43
C GLU A 419 11.32 -21.33 37.01
N GLY A 420 10.37 -20.41 36.79
CA GLY A 420 9.71 -20.19 35.48
C GLY A 420 10.68 -19.72 34.39
N CYS A 421 10.23 -19.66 33.12
CA CYS A 421 11.06 -19.17 32.02
C CYS A 421 10.27 -18.37 30.97
N VAL A 422 10.94 -17.42 30.33
CA VAL A 422 10.43 -16.59 29.24
C VAL A 422 11.08 -17.03 27.92
N VAL A 423 10.29 -17.28 26.87
CA VAL A 423 10.79 -17.66 25.53
C VAL A 423 10.50 -16.56 24.52
N LEU A 424 11.56 -16.05 23.88
CA LEU A 424 11.48 -15.10 22.78
C LEU A 424 11.63 -15.87 21.47
N VAL A 425 10.54 -15.91 20.68
CA VAL A 425 10.59 -16.44 19.32
C VAL A 425 11.07 -15.30 18.41
N LEU A 426 12.16 -15.53 17.69
CA LEU A 426 12.83 -14.57 16.83
C LEU A 426 12.97 -15.13 15.41
N GLY A 427 12.96 -14.25 14.41
CA GLY A 427 13.14 -14.61 13.01
C GLY A 427 12.30 -13.73 12.08
N MET A 428 12.71 -13.66 10.81
CA MET A 428 11.96 -12.96 9.77
C MET A 428 10.55 -13.55 9.65
N GLU A 429 9.57 -12.71 9.32
CA GLU A 429 8.22 -13.16 8.94
C GLU A 429 8.31 -14.27 7.89
N GLN A 430 7.38 -15.23 7.92
CA GLN A 430 7.38 -16.41 7.04
C GLN A 430 8.56 -17.40 7.22
N SER A 431 9.35 -17.28 8.29
CA SER A 431 10.43 -18.23 8.61
C SER A 431 10.02 -19.40 9.53
N GLY A 432 8.72 -19.59 9.77
CA GLY A 432 8.20 -20.64 10.68
C GLY A 432 8.04 -20.22 12.14
N THR A 433 8.09 -18.93 12.43
CA THR A 433 7.94 -18.34 13.78
C THR A 433 6.57 -18.64 14.41
N ALA A 434 5.48 -18.52 13.64
CA ALA A 434 4.13 -18.85 14.09
C ALA A 434 3.94 -20.35 14.41
N PHE A 435 4.56 -21.23 13.61
CA PHE A 435 4.55 -22.67 13.88
C PHE A 435 5.25 -23.00 15.21
N CYS A 436 6.42 -22.42 15.45
CA CYS A 436 7.15 -22.57 16.71
C CYS A 436 6.39 -21.97 17.91
N ALA A 437 5.74 -20.82 17.76
CA ALA A 437 4.92 -20.22 18.81
C ALA A 437 3.73 -21.11 19.18
N ASN A 438 3.01 -21.67 18.20
CA ASN A 438 1.91 -22.61 18.45
C ASN A 438 2.39 -23.87 19.18
N LEU A 439 3.51 -24.43 18.74
CA LEU A 439 4.11 -25.61 19.36
C LEU A 439 4.46 -25.35 20.84
N LEU A 440 5.04 -24.20 21.15
CA LEU A 440 5.31 -23.78 22.52
C LEU A 440 4.02 -23.67 23.34
N GLY A 441 2.94 -23.15 22.75
CA GLY A 441 1.60 -23.15 23.36
C GLY A 441 1.11 -24.55 23.74
N LEU A 442 1.29 -25.53 22.86
CA LEU A 442 0.96 -26.93 23.15
C LEU A 442 1.86 -27.55 24.23
N LEU A 443 3.09 -27.05 24.37
CA LEU A 443 4.03 -27.42 25.44
C LEU A 443 3.73 -26.71 26.78
N GLY A 444 2.71 -25.85 26.82
CA GLY A 444 2.24 -25.19 28.03
C GLY A 444 2.82 -23.79 28.29
N PHE A 445 3.41 -23.15 27.28
CA PHE A 445 3.78 -21.73 27.34
C PHE A 445 2.56 -20.84 27.09
N HIS A 446 2.42 -19.79 27.88
CA HIS A 446 1.36 -18.81 27.70
C HIS A 446 1.84 -17.65 26.81
N PHE A 447 1.03 -17.26 25.81
CA PHE A 447 1.33 -16.19 24.86
C PHE A 447 0.42 -14.94 25.03
N GLY A 448 -0.39 -14.90 26.10
CA GLY A 448 -1.34 -13.81 26.40
C GLY A 448 -2.79 -14.10 25.97
N THR A 449 -3.71 -13.18 26.34
CA THR A 449 -5.17 -13.25 26.09
C THR A 449 -5.61 -12.58 24.78
N GLY A 450 -4.84 -12.74 23.70
CA GLY A 450 -5.25 -12.24 22.38
C GLY A 450 -6.37 -13.09 21.78
N ASP A 451 -7.49 -12.47 21.40
CA ASP A 451 -8.54 -13.12 20.60
C ASP A 451 -8.04 -13.28 19.15
N PRO A 452 -7.70 -14.49 18.68
CA PRO A 452 -7.13 -14.71 17.34
C PRO A 452 -8.08 -14.34 16.20
N SER A 453 -9.36 -14.07 16.51
CA SER A 453 -10.42 -13.79 15.55
C SER A 453 -10.68 -12.30 15.27
N THR A 454 -10.00 -11.39 15.99
CA THR A 454 -10.31 -9.94 15.94
C THR A 454 -9.25 -9.06 15.26
N SER A 455 -8.11 -9.62 14.85
CA SER A 455 -6.98 -8.86 14.31
C SER A 455 -6.33 -9.54 13.11
N ASP A 456 -6.12 -8.76 12.05
CA ASP A 456 -5.40 -9.15 10.82
C ASP A 456 -3.86 -9.19 11.01
N ASP A 457 -3.35 -8.77 12.18
CA ASP A 457 -1.91 -8.75 12.50
C ASP A 457 -1.45 -10.09 13.09
N GLU A 458 -0.56 -10.82 12.39
CA GLU A 458 0.03 -12.08 12.87
C GLU A 458 0.68 -11.95 14.26
N ARG A 459 1.19 -10.76 14.62
CA ARG A 459 1.82 -10.49 15.93
C ARG A 459 0.83 -10.58 17.08
N SER A 460 -0.42 -10.13 16.87
CA SER A 460 -1.47 -10.12 17.88
C SER A 460 -1.99 -11.51 18.28
N ARG A 461 -1.68 -12.53 17.48
CA ARG A 461 -2.01 -13.95 17.77
C ARG A 461 -1.02 -14.61 18.72
N TRP A 462 0.23 -14.15 18.71
CA TRP A 462 1.35 -14.77 19.43
C TRP A 462 2.04 -13.79 20.38
N THR A 463 1.43 -12.64 20.64
CA THR A 463 1.93 -11.64 21.59
C THR A 463 0.73 -10.94 22.21
N SER A 464 0.74 -10.76 23.53
CA SER A 464 -0.34 -10.06 24.22
C SER A 464 -0.48 -8.61 23.74
N ALA A 465 -1.71 -8.08 23.73
CA ALA A 465 -1.99 -6.70 23.34
C ALA A 465 -1.27 -5.67 24.24
N ASP A 466 -1.18 -5.96 25.54
CA ASP A 466 -0.44 -5.14 26.51
C ASP A 466 1.05 -5.08 26.13
N LEU A 467 1.64 -6.21 25.73
CA LEU A 467 3.04 -6.28 25.35
C LEU A 467 3.36 -5.55 24.05
N LEU A 468 2.49 -5.67 23.04
CA LEU A 468 2.64 -4.88 21.81
C LEU A 468 2.55 -3.38 22.10
N THR A 469 1.65 -2.97 23.01
CA THR A 469 1.53 -1.58 23.44
C THR A 469 2.81 -1.09 24.13
N PHE A 470 3.44 -1.92 24.98
CA PHE A 470 4.73 -1.58 25.59
C PHE A 470 5.85 -1.45 24.55
N HIS A 471 5.94 -2.38 23.58
CA HIS A 471 6.92 -2.30 22.50
C HIS A 471 6.73 -1.04 21.65
N ASP A 472 5.50 -0.70 21.26
CA ASP A 472 5.24 0.49 20.44
C ASP A 472 5.58 1.78 21.21
N ARG A 473 5.27 1.85 22.51
CA ARG A 473 5.69 2.97 23.38
C ARG A 473 7.21 3.07 23.47
N LEU A 474 7.91 1.96 23.73
CA LEU A 474 9.37 1.93 23.80
C LEU A 474 10.02 2.38 22.49
N LEU A 475 9.57 1.84 21.36
CA LEU A 475 10.10 2.20 20.04
C LEU A 475 9.82 3.66 19.69
N SER A 476 8.69 4.22 20.16
CA SER A 476 8.35 5.63 19.96
C SER A 476 9.26 6.55 20.78
N GLU A 477 9.53 6.22 22.04
CA GLU A 477 10.46 6.99 22.89
C GLU A 477 11.91 6.91 22.40
N LEU A 478 12.27 5.80 21.75
CA LEU A 478 13.56 5.63 21.08
C LEU A 478 13.61 6.26 19.68
N GLU A 479 12.55 6.95 19.25
CA GLU A 479 12.41 7.56 17.93
C GLU A 479 12.56 6.57 16.74
N ILE A 480 12.42 5.27 16.96
CA ILE A 480 12.60 4.21 15.93
C ILE A 480 11.31 3.47 15.56
N ALA A 481 10.15 3.86 16.09
CA ALA A 481 8.85 3.25 15.76
C ALA A 481 8.52 3.26 14.25
N HIS A 482 9.16 4.13 13.48
CA HIS A 482 8.98 4.27 12.04
C HIS A 482 9.98 3.46 11.19
N CYS A 483 10.95 2.78 11.81
CA CYS A 483 11.97 1.98 11.12
C CYS A 483 11.36 0.69 10.53
N ASP A 484 11.70 0.39 9.27
CA ASP A 484 11.38 -0.89 8.63
C ASP A 484 12.35 -2.00 9.08
N LEU A 485 11.93 -3.27 9.01
CA LEU A 485 12.81 -4.41 9.32
C LEU A 485 14.03 -4.50 8.37
N GLY A 486 13.95 -3.87 7.20
CA GLY A 486 15.06 -3.73 6.24
C GLY A 486 16.02 -2.57 6.53
N GLU A 487 15.84 -1.85 7.63
CA GLU A 487 16.66 -0.72 8.05
C GLU A 487 17.44 -1.02 9.33
N ILE A 488 18.56 -0.32 9.53
CA ILE A 488 19.33 -0.35 10.77
C ILE A 488 18.85 0.83 11.64
N PRO A 489 18.18 0.56 12.77
CA PRO A 489 17.79 1.61 13.71
C PRO A 489 18.99 2.14 14.49
N ASP A 490 18.91 3.41 14.90
CA ASP A 490 19.91 4.03 15.77
C ASP A 490 19.62 3.64 17.23
N LEU A 491 20.21 2.53 17.69
CA LEU A 491 19.97 2.01 19.04
C LEU A 491 20.89 2.66 20.07
N PRO A 492 20.40 2.98 21.29
CA PRO A 492 21.21 3.60 22.33
C PRO A 492 22.37 2.69 22.78
N THR A 493 23.58 3.24 22.87
CA THR A 493 24.80 2.48 23.18
C THR A 493 25.09 2.29 24.67
N GLU A 494 24.55 3.11 25.58
CA GLU A 494 25.02 3.13 26.98
C GLU A 494 23.96 3.09 28.11
N SER A 495 22.65 3.27 27.88
CA SER A 495 21.68 3.10 28.99
C SER A 495 20.22 2.97 28.55
N TRP A 496 19.61 1.82 28.82
CA TRP A 496 18.16 1.59 28.77
C TRP A 496 17.44 2.10 30.04
N ALA A 497 18.15 2.82 30.92
CA ALA A 497 17.72 3.19 32.26
C ALA A 497 17.45 4.71 32.44
N GLU A 498 17.40 5.48 31.37
CA GLU A 498 17.04 6.92 31.39
C GLU A 498 15.51 7.14 31.28
N ASP A 499 15.00 8.27 31.81
CA ASP A 499 13.59 8.65 31.63
C ASP A 499 13.40 9.21 30.21
N PRO A 500 12.41 8.73 29.42
CA PRO A 500 11.18 8.02 29.81
C PRO A 500 11.17 6.48 29.64
N VAL A 501 12.23 5.88 29.07
CA VAL A 501 12.34 4.42 28.84
C VAL A 501 12.26 3.63 30.15
N ARG A 502 12.84 4.16 31.23
CA ARG A 502 12.81 3.56 32.56
C ARG A 502 11.39 3.36 33.10
N ALA A 503 10.51 4.34 32.94
CA ALA A 503 9.14 4.25 33.44
C ALA A 503 8.36 3.11 32.75
N ILE A 504 8.52 2.97 31.43
CA ILE A 504 7.89 1.90 30.66
C ILE A 504 8.45 0.53 31.05
N ARG A 505 9.77 0.44 31.26
CA ARG A 505 10.43 -0.78 31.75
C ARG A 505 9.89 -1.21 33.11
N GLU A 506 9.70 -0.28 34.05
CA GLU A 506 9.12 -0.57 35.37
C GLU A 506 7.69 -1.13 35.27
N GLU A 507 6.87 -0.56 34.38
CA GLU A 507 5.52 -1.09 34.07
C GLU A 507 5.60 -2.52 33.50
N MET A 508 6.53 -2.79 32.58
CA MET A 508 6.74 -4.11 31.98
C MET A 508 7.21 -5.15 33.01
N VAL A 509 8.08 -4.77 33.96
CA VAL A 509 8.55 -5.65 35.05
C VAL A 509 7.37 -6.08 35.92
N GLU A 510 6.50 -5.15 36.31
CA GLU A 510 5.34 -5.47 37.15
C GLU A 510 4.32 -6.33 36.38
N TRP A 511 4.04 -5.97 35.13
CA TRP A 511 3.15 -6.74 34.27
C TRP A 511 3.66 -8.18 34.06
N LEU A 512 4.94 -8.35 33.71
CA LEU A 512 5.52 -9.68 33.50
C LEU A 512 5.57 -10.49 34.80
N ARG A 513 5.78 -9.84 35.96
CA ARG A 513 5.69 -10.49 37.26
C ARG A 513 4.29 -11.07 37.50
N GLU A 514 3.24 -10.31 37.21
CA GLU A 514 1.87 -10.81 37.33
C GLU A 514 1.59 -11.96 36.35
N GLU A 515 2.06 -11.85 35.11
CA GLU A 515 1.90 -12.91 34.12
C GLU A 515 2.63 -14.17 34.54
N LEU A 516 3.84 -14.08 35.10
CA LEU A 516 4.59 -15.23 35.60
C LEU A 516 3.99 -15.88 36.85
N ILE A 517 3.25 -15.11 37.67
CA ILE A 517 2.47 -15.63 38.81
C ILE A 517 1.27 -16.44 38.31
N ARG A 518 0.57 -15.95 37.29
CA ARG A 518 -0.61 -16.63 36.69
C ARG A 518 -0.18 -17.83 35.84
N ASN A 519 0.91 -17.66 35.11
CA ASN A 519 1.41 -18.55 34.07
C ASN A 519 2.89 -18.85 34.32
N ARG A 520 3.23 -20.10 34.67
CA ARG A 520 4.61 -20.48 35.02
C ARG A 520 5.62 -20.26 33.89
N HIS A 521 5.19 -20.34 32.63
CA HIS A 521 6.03 -20.18 31.45
C HIS A 521 5.34 -19.19 30.49
N PHE A 522 6.10 -18.23 29.99
CA PHE A 522 5.60 -17.16 29.12
C PHE A 522 6.38 -17.13 27.81
N GLY A 523 5.73 -16.82 26.69
CA GLY A 523 6.38 -16.67 25.39
C GLY A 523 5.74 -15.61 24.53
N PHE A 524 6.48 -15.05 23.57
CA PHE A 524 5.94 -14.10 22.59
C PHE A 524 6.73 -14.07 21.28
N TYR A 525 6.11 -13.50 20.23
CA TYR A 525 6.71 -13.24 18.92
C TYR A 525 6.42 -11.82 18.42
N ASP A 526 7.46 -10.99 18.31
CA ASP A 526 7.42 -9.71 17.61
C ASP A 526 8.73 -9.60 16.78
N PRO A 527 8.67 -9.43 15.44
CA PRO A 527 9.86 -9.24 14.61
C PRO A 527 10.78 -8.11 15.11
N ARG A 528 10.23 -7.09 15.76
CA ARG A 528 10.96 -5.93 16.28
C ARG A 528 11.60 -6.18 17.65
N ALA A 529 11.27 -7.30 18.32
CA ALA A 529 11.81 -7.65 19.64
C ALA A 529 13.34 -7.78 19.62
N VAL A 530 13.94 -8.05 18.45
CA VAL A 530 15.40 -8.05 18.26
C VAL A 530 16.05 -6.72 18.67
N TRP A 531 15.38 -5.59 18.45
CA TRP A 531 15.88 -4.26 18.82
C TRP A 531 15.78 -3.99 20.32
N LEU A 532 14.94 -4.74 21.02
CA LEU A 532 14.64 -4.59 22.46
C LEU A 532 15.33 -5.66 23.32
N LEU A 533 16.19 -6.51 22.76
CA LEU A 533 16.84 -7.62 23.48
C LEU A 533 17.55 -7.17 24.78
N PRO A 534 18.33 -6.07 24.81
CA PRO A 534 18.98 -5.64 26.04
C PRO A 534 17.98 -5.30 27.16
N ASN A 535 16.85 -4.68 26.82
CA ASN A 535 15.78 -4.38 27.78
C ASN A 535 15.18 -5.67 28.36
N TRP A 536 14.92 -6.66 27.50
CA TRP A 536 14.40 -7.97 27.92
C TRP A 536 15.36 -8.75 28.81
N ASP A 537 16.67 -8.70 28.53
CA ASP A 537 17.69 -9.29 29.39
C ASP A 537 17.65 -8.69 30.80
N GLU A 538 17.58 -7.35 30.90
CA GLU A 538 17.53 -6.66 32.18
C GLU A 538 16.24 -6.95 32.96
N ILE A 539 15.08 -6.96 32.30
CA ILE A 539 13.79 -7.28 32.91
C ILE A 539 13.82 -8.70 33.49
N CYS A 540 14.27 -9.67 32.68
CA CYS A 540 14.33 -11.07 33.12
C CYS A 540 15.36 -11.28 34.24
N ALA A 541 16.50 -10.60 34.17
CA ALA A 541 17.52 -10.61 35.23
C ALA A 541 16.99 -10.02 36.55
N GLU A 542 16.23 -8.92 36.49
CA GLU A 542 15.60 -8.30 37.67
C GLU A 542 14.54 -9.20 38.31
N LEU A 543 13.76 -9.90 37.50
CA LEU A 543 12.74 -10.84 37.97
C LEU A 543 13.32 -12.21 38.39
N GLY A 544 14.62 -12.45 38.19
CA GLY A 544 15.26 -13.72 38.47
C GLY A 544 14.73 -14.86 37.59
N VAL A 545 14.27 -14.57 36.38
CA VAL A 545 13.65 -15.53 35.47
C VAL A 545 14.55 -15.77 34.27
N LYS A 546 14.64 -17.03 33.83
CA LYS A 546 15.50 -17.39 32.71
C LYS A 546 14.85 -17.00 31.37
N VAL A 547 15.54 -16.20 30.57
CA VAL A 547 15.16 -15.91 29.18
C VAL A 547 15.79 -16.93 28.22
N ARG A 548 15.03 -17.39 27.23
CA ARG A 548 15.43 -18.34 26.19
C ARG A 548 15.14 -17.75 24.81
N TYR A 549 16.14 -17.77 23.94
CA TYR A 549 16.00 -17.27 22.57
C TYR A 549 15.82 -18.41 21.58
N MET A 550 14.79 -18.34 20.75
CA MET A 550 14.52 -19.29 19.69
C MET A 550 14.60 -18.59 18.34
N LEU A 551 15.62 -18.88 17.54
CA LEU A 551 15.83 -18.26 16.24
C LEU A 551 15.32 -19.18 15.13
N CYS A 552 14.18 -18.83 14.55
CA CYS A 552 13.62 -19.51 13.38
C CYS A 552 14.31 -18.96 12.12
N VAL A 553 14.85 -19.85 11.28
CA VAL A 553 15.55 -19.47 10.05
C VAL A 553 15.04 -20.31 8.88
N ARG A 554 14.71 -19.63 7.78
CA ARG A 554 14.25 -20.25 6.53
C ARG A 554 15.10 -19.75 5.37
N GLU A 555 15.15 -20.56 4.31
CA GLU A 555 15.83 -20.24 3.07
C GLU A 555 15.42 -18.85 2.55
N PRO A 556 16.38 -17.95 2.27
CA PRO A 556 16.10 -16.56 1.91
C PRO A 556 15.20 -16.43 0.69
N ALA A 557 15.39 -17.28 -0.32
CA ALA A 557 14.56 -17.26 -1.52
C ALA A 557 13.09 -17.66 -1.27
N GLN A 558 12.86 -18.57 -0.33
CA GLN A 558 11.50 -18.99 0.03
C GLN A 558 10.79 -17.91 0.83
N VAL A 559 11.52 -17.25 1.75
CA VAL A 559 10.98 -16.11 2.49
C VAL A 559 10.67 -14.94 1.54
N ALA A 560 11.59 -14.65 0.60
CA ALA A 560 11.40 -13.62 -0.41
C ALA A 560 10.14 -13.86 -1.27
N GLN A 561 9.94 -15.08 -1.77
CA GLN A 561 8.72 -15.43 -2.51
C GLN A 561 7.45 -15.31 -1.68
N SER A 562 7.52 -15.71 -0.40
CA SER A 562 6.38 -15.64 0.51
C SER A 562 6.00 -14.18 0.79
N LEU A 563 6.99 -13.29 0.96
CA LEU A 563 6.77 -11.86 1.18
C LEU A 563 6.30 -11.13 -0.09
N GLU A 564 6.80 -11.53 -1.26
CA GLU A 564 6.35 -11.03 -2.56
C GLU A 564 4.89 -11.42 -2.85
N ALA A 565 4.51 -12.68 -2.55
CA ALA A 565 3.13 -13.16 -2.67
C ALA A 565 2.14 -12.39 -1.78
N LEU A 566 2.62 -11.78 -0.69
CA LEU A 566 1.82 -10.90 0.19
C LEU A 566 1.70 -9.46 -0.35
N GLY A 567 2.36 -9.14 -1.47
CA GLY A 567 2.29 -7.83 -2.12
C GLY A 567 2.99 -6.70 -1.35
N LEU A 568 3.85 -7.04 -0.39
CA LEU A 568 4.46 -6.07 0.53
C LEU A 568 5.76 -5.46 -0.02
N VAL A 569 6.53 -6.23 -0.79
CA VAL A 569 7.83 -5.86 -1.40
C VAL A 569 8.06 -6.75 -2.63
N ASP A 570 8.86 -6.31 -3.61
CA ASP A 570 9.34 -7.20 -4.69
C ASP A 570 10.28 -8.30 -4.15
N LEU A 571 10.52 -9.36 -4.93
CA LEU A 571 11.35 -10.50 -4.52
C LEU A 571 12.70 -10.09 -3.91
N ARG A 572 13.35 -9.05 -4.45
CA ARG A 572 14.75 -8.71 -4.13
C ARG A 572 14.86 -7.67 -3.03
N GLY A 573 13.89 -6.78 -2.91
CA GLY A 573 13.66 -6.00 -1.70
C GLY A 573 13.27 -6.89 -0.52
N ALA A 574 12.49 -7.96 -0.74
CA ALA A 574 12.18 -8.96 0.27
C ALA A 574 13.43 -9.76 0.69
N GLU A 575 14.27 -10.17 -0.26
CA GLU A 575 15.56 -10.81 0.02
C GLU A 575 16.53 -9.89 0.77
N TYR A 576 16.61 -8.61 0.39
CA TYR A 576 17.42 -7.61 1.09
C TYR A 576 16.91 -7.36 2.50
N ARG A 577 15.58 -7.22 2.68
CA ARG A 577 14.95 -7.10 4.00
C ARG A 577 15.29 -8.30 4.87
N TRP A 578 15.18 -9.52 4.32
CA TRP A 578 15.60 -10.74 5.01
C TRP A 578 17.07 -10.70 5.42
N MET A 579 17.96 -10.28 4.52
CA MET A 579 19.39 -10.24 4.75
C MET A 579 19.77 -9.25 5.86
N VAL A 580 19.24 -8.02 5.81
CA VAL A 580 19.49 -6.98 6.80
C VAL A 580 18.90 -7.36 8.15
N HIS A 581 17.64 -7.82 8.18
CA HIS A 581 16.99 -8.23 9.42
C HIS A 581 17.69 -9.41 10.09
N THR A 582 18.08 -10.43 9.31
CA THR A 582 18.80 -11.61 9.81
C THR A 582 20.20 -11.25 10.30
N ALA A 583 20.91 -10.35 9.61
CA ALA A 583 22.21 -9.85 10.06
C ALA A 583 22.09 -9.07 11.38
N GLN A 584 21.03 -8.25 11.54
CA GLN A 584 20.73 -7.58 12.81
C GLN A 584 20.48 -8.58 13.94
N LEU A 585 19.67 -9.63 13.69
CA LEU A 585 19.44 -10.73 14.65
C LEU A 585 20.76 -11.35 15.10
N VAL A 586 21.63 -11.71 14.17
CA VAL A 586 22.94 -12.32 14.48
C VAL A 586 23.81 -11.37 15.31
N SER A 587 23.87 -10.09 14.92
CA SER A 587 24.69 -9.10 15.60
C SER A 587 24.20 -8.80 17.01
N LEU A 588 22.89 -8.60 17.18
CA LEU A 588 22.27 -8.19 18.45
C LEU A 588 22.12 -9.35 19.44
N LEU A 589 21.93 -10.58 18.96
CA LEU A 589 21.96 -11.78 19.81
C LEU A 589 23.34 -12.00 20.43
N GLY A 590 24.42 -11.64 19.72
CA GLY A 590 25.79 -11.72 20.25
C GLY A 590 26.14 -13.12 20.75
N ASP A 591 26.67 -13.22 21.97
CA ASP A 591 27.09 -14.46 22.64
C ASP A 591 25.97 -15.21 23.39
N ARG A 592 24.71 -14.80 23.23
CA ARG A 592 23.58 -15.47 23.89
C ARG A 592 23.43 -16.92 23.42
N GLU A 593 22.96 -17.78 24.31
CA GLU A 593 22.54 -19.15 23.99
C GLU A 593 21.23 -19.09 23.19
N VAL A 594 21.23 -19.66 21.98
CA VAL A 594 20.10 -19.57 21.04
C VAL A 594 19.74 -20.96 20.53
N CYS A 595 18.46 -21.31 20.66
CA CYS A 595 17.90 -22.47 19.99
C CYS A 595 17.61 -22.12 18.53
N ILE A 596 18.53 -22.49 17.63
CA ILE A 596 18.34 -22.28 16.18
C ILE A 596 17.43 -23.38 15.64
N VAL A 597 16.34 -22.98 15.01
CA VAL A 597 15.31 -23.86 14.45
C VAL A 597 15.26 -23.63 12.94
N PRO A 598 15.97 -24.46 12.14
CA PRO A 598 15.83 -24.43 10.70
C PRO A 598 14.39 -24.79 10.29
N HIS A 599 13.86 -24.08 9.30
CA HIS A 599 12.58 -24.39 8.68
C HIS A 599 12.61 -25.75 7.97
N GLN A 600 13.78 -26.21 7.51
CA GLN A 600 13.92 -27.54 6.93
C GLN A 600 14.07 -28.63 8.02
N GLY A 601 13.74 -29.88 7.67
CA GLY A 601 14.02 -31.04 8.53
C GLY A 601 12.93 -31.40 9.54
N TRP A 602 11.74 -30.79 9.48
CA TRP A 602 10.59 -31.22 10.26
C TRP A 602 10.02 -32.54 9.73
N GLN A 603 9.83 -33.51 10.64
CA GLN A 603 9.27 -34.83 10.33
C GLN A 603 8.12 -35.13 11.30
N GLN A 604 7.07 -35.79 10.80
CA GLN A 604 5.91 -36.24 11.61
C GLN A 604 6.20 -37.56 12.34
N ASN A 605 7.42 -37.74 12.81
CA ASN A 605 7.88 -38.97 13.46
C ASN A 605 8.73 -38.64 14.69
N GLU A 606 9.17 -39.70 15.35
CA GLU A 606 9.91 -39.64 16.61
C GLU A 606 11.34 -39.08 16.48
N ASP A 607 11.90 -39.05 15.26
CA ASP A 607 13.28 -38.67 14.94
C ASP A 607 13.41 -37.18 14.54
N ASN A 608 12.41 -36.35 14.86
CA ASN A 608 12.41 -34.94 14.50
C ASN A 608 13.51 -34.13 15.23
N ALA A 609 14.59 -33.83 14.51
CA ALA A 609 15.75 -33.12 15.05
C ALA A 609 15.44 -31.71 15.57
N ASN A 610 14.49 -31.00 14.96
CA ASN A 610 14.09 -29.66 15.42
C ASN A 610 13.38 -29.73 16.78
N MET A 611 12.49 -30.72 16.96
CA MET A 611 11.81 -30.96 18.24
C MET A 611 12.78 -31.34 19.36
N LEU A 612 13.76 -32.20 19.06
CA LEU A 612 14.77 -32.59 20.05
C LEU A 612 15.61 -31.40 20.51
N ARG A 613 15.98 -30.49 19.58
CA ARG A 613 16.68 -29.24 19.92
C ARG A 613 15.83 -28.31 20.78
N ILE A 614 14.56 -28.13 20.43
CA ILE A 614 13.62 -27.31 21.21
C ILE A 614 13.44 -27.90 22.62
N ALA A 615 13.23 -29.21 22.74
CA ALA A 615 13.09 -29.89 24.02
C ALA A 615 14.34 -29.75 24.90
N ALA A 616 15.53 -29.89 24.31
CA ALA A 616 16.80 -29.70 25.02
C ALA A 616 16.97 -28.24 25.49
N ALA A 617 16.72 -27.25 24.61
CA ALA A 617 16.84 -25.83 24.94
C ALA A 617 15.90 -25.38 26.07
N LEU A 618 14.70 -25.99 26.14
CA LEU A 618 13.70 -25.73 27.17
C LEU A 618 13.87 -26.59 28.44
N GLY A 619 14.86 -27.50 28.49
CA GLY A 619 15.07 -28.39 29.63
C GLY A 619 13.98 -29.46 29.80
N LEU A 620 13.25 -29.78 28.73
CA LEU A 620 12.13 -30.73 28.70
C LEU A 620 12.56 -32.13 28.27
N GLU A 621 13.81 -32.52 28.52
CA GLU A 621 14.43 -33.76 28.03
C GLU A 621 13.68 -35.04 28.46
N ARG A 622 12.97 -35.00 29.59
CA ARG A 622 12.11 -36.10 30.07
C ARG A 622 10.77 -36.22 29.33
N MET A 623 10.34 -35.19 28.59
CA MET A 623 9.13 -35.17 27.76
C MET A 623 9.35 -35.77 26.36
N ALA A 624 10.59 -36.06 25.98
CA ALA A 624 10.94 -36.76 24.76
C ALA A 624 10.59 -38.27 24.83
N ALA A 625 9.43 -38.60 25.40
CA ALA A 625 8.78 -39.86 25.09
C ALA A 625 8.35 -39.75 23.62
N ASN A 626 9.07 -40.46 22.76
CA ASN A 626 9.00 -40.39 21.32
C ASN A 626 7.58 -40.23 20.71
N SER A 627 6.56 -40.85 21.30
CA SER A 627 5.16 -40.77 20.84
C SER A 627 4.50 -39.39 21.04
N LEU A 628 4.84 -38.66 22.12
CA LEU A 628 4.26 -37.34 22.40
C LEU A 628 4.83 -36.29 21.42
N VAL A 629 6.11 -36.39 21.09
CA VAL A 629 6.77 -35.52 20.11
C VAL A 629 6.14 -35.68 18.73
N ALA A 630 5.92 -36.92 18.30
CA ALA A 630 5.24 -37.21 17.04
C ALA A 630 3.78 -36.71 17.04
N GLN A 631 3.05 -36.86 18.14
CA GLN A 631 1.67 -36.37 18.28
C GLN A 631 1.57 -34.84 18.25
N LEU A 632 2.40 -34.13 19.01
CA LEU A 632 2.40 -32.67 19.07
C LEU A 632 2.85 -32.06 17.73
N THR A 633 3.85 -32.67 17.09
CA THR A 633 4.28 -32.27 15.75
C THR A 633 3.13 -32.48 14.77
N LYS A 634 2.56 -33.68 14.71
CA LYS A 634 1.42 -33.98 13.83
C LYS A 634 0.25 -33.03 14.05
N GLN A 635 -0.13 -32.79 15.30
CA GLN A 635 -1.20 -31.86 15.65
C GLN A 635 -0.91 -30.43 15.17
N THR A 636 0.34 -29.97 15.23
CA THR A 636 0.74 -28.65 14.72
C THR A 636 0.72 -28.60 13.18
N PHE A 637 1.11 -29.69 12.50
CA PHE A 637 1.00 -29.82 11.05
C PHE A 637 -0.46 -29.86 10.57
N ASP A 638 -1.33 -30.59 11.26
CA ASP A 638 -2.76 -30.73 10.92
C ASP A 638 -3.53 -29.39 11.04
N LEU A 639 -3.00 -28.43 11.80
CA LEU A 639 -3.53 -27.05 11.88
C LEU A 639 -3.23 -26.20 10.65
N GLY A 640 -2.46 -26.70 9.67
CA GLY A 640 -2.16 -25.99 8.43
C GLY A 640 -1.26 -24.76 8.60
N LEU A 641 -0.57 -24.63 9.74
CA LEU A 641 0.40 -23.58 10.04
C LEU A 641 1.77 -23.82 9.39
N TRP A 642 1.93 -24.93 8.67
CA TRP A 642 3.16 -25.33 8.00
C TRP A 642 2.97 -25.32 6.49
N GLU A 643 3.63 -24.38 5.79
CA GLU A 643 3.58 -24.30 4.34
C GLU A 643 4.70 -25.13 3.70
N ILE A 644 4.32 -26.19 2.98
CA ILE A 644 5.21 -26.89 2.06
C ILE A 644 5.05 -26.24 0.70
N SER A 645 6.03 -25.45 0.27
CA SER A 645 6.11 -24.99 -1.11
C SER A 645 6.82 -26.06 -1.95
N ASP A 646 6.06 -26.74 -2.82
CA ASP A 646 6.58 -27.66 -3.84
C ASP A 646 7.09 -26.93 -5.10
N GLN A 647 7.07 -25.60 -5.10
CA GLN A 647 7.58 -24.77 -6.19
C GLN A 647 9.13 -24.73 -6.15
N PRO A 648 9.84 -24.85 -7.29
CA PRO A 648 11.29 -24.68 -7.33
C PRO A 648 11.63 -23.23 -6.93
N ALA A 649 12.27 -23.05 -5.78
CA ALA A 649 12.63 -21.72 -5.30
C ALA A 649 13.58 -21.03 -6.30
N ALA A 650 13.31 -19.74 -6.60
CA ALA A 650 14.29 -18.84 -7.20
C ALA A 650 15.63 -18.93 -6.47
N THR A 651 16.75 -18.75 -7.17
CA THR A 651 18.06 -18.83 -6.54
C THR A 651 18.31 -17.57 -5.70
N ALA A 652 18.51 -17.74 -4.39
CA ALA A 652 18.92 -16.66 -3.52
C ALA A 652 20.28 -16.10 -3.96
N GLY A 653 20.49 -14.81 -3.71
CA GLY A 653 21.78 -14.17 -3.80
C GLY A 653 22.81 -14.89 -2.92
N ARG A 654 24.04 -15.00 -3.42
CA ARG A 654 25.10 -15.79 -2.78
C ARG A 654 25.39 -15.36 -1.33
N ILE A 655 25.25 -14.08 -1.03
CA ILE A 655 25.52 -13.52 0.31
C ILE A 655 24.39 -13.90 1.29
N ALA A 656 23.13 -13.75 0.88
CA ALA A 656 21.99 -14.15 1.69
C ALA A 656 22.02 -15.67 1.95
N GLN A 657 22.35 -16.47 0.92
CA GLN A 657 22.52 -17.91 1.06
C GLN A 657 23.69 -18.29 1.97
N ASP A 658 24.85 -17.65 1.85
CA ASP A 658 26.01 -17.92 2.71
C ASP A 658 25.71 -17.57 4.18
N LEU A 659 25.00 -16.47 4.45
CA LEU A 659 24.54 -16.15 5.81
C LEU A 659 23.59 -17.22 6.34
N HIS A 660 22.60 -17.64 5.54
CA HIS A 660 21.66 -18.70 5.90
C HIS A 660 22.38 -20.01 6.27
N ASP A 661 23.26 -20.50 5.39
CA ASP A 661 23.93 -21.78 5.55
C ASP A 661 24.84 -21.80 6.78
N ARG A 662 25.49 -20.67 7.07
CA ARG A 662 26.29 -20.50 8.29
C ARG A 662 25.44 -20.51 9.56
N ILE A 663 24.28 -19.86 9.57
CA ILE A 663 23.34 -19.90 10.71
C ILE A 663 22.84 -21.33 10.93
N VAL A 664 22.42 -22.02 9.87
CA VAL A 664 21.97 -23.42 9.96
C VAL A 664 23.09 -24.35 10.44
N GLY A 665 24.33 -24.11 10.00
CA GLY A 665 25.52 -24.83 10.48
C GLY A 665 25.75 -24.72 11.99
N CYS A 666 25.29 -23.63 12.61
CA CYS A 666 25.38 -23.40 14.05
C CYS A 666 24.29 -24.12 14.86
N ALA A 667 23.29 -24.72 14.21
CA ALA A 667 22.11 -25.27 14.89
C ALA A 667 22.43 -26.38 15.90
N GLN A 668 23.52 -27.14 15.71
CA GLN A 668 23.95 -28.16 16.68
C GLN A 668 24.73 -27.57 17.86
N ALA A 669 25.39 -26.43 17.68
CA ALA A 669 26.22 -25.79 18.70
C ALA A 669 25.41 -24.97 19.70
N GLY A 670 24.20 -24.52 19.32
CA GLY A 670 23.32 -23.71 20.19
C GLY A 670 23.80 -22.28 20.42
N CYS A 671 24.77 -21.81 19.64
CA CYS A 671 25.29 -20.44 19.65
C CYS A 671 25.77 -20.05 18.24
N LEU A 672 25.70 -18.76 17.93
CA LEU A 672 26.16 -18.21 16.66
C LEU A 672 27.68 -18.00 16.71
N ASP A 673 28.44 -18.61 15.80
CA ASP A 673 29.90 -18.52 15.84
C ASP A 673 30.46 -17.20 15.25
N GLN A 674 31.78 -17.00 15.40
CA GLN A 674 32.46 -15.80 14.88
C GLN A 674 32.36 -15.67 13.35
N SER A 675 32.22 -16.78 12.63
CA SER A 675 32.09 -16.76 11.19
C SER A 675 30.75 -16.18 10.76
N VAL A 676 29.65 -16.54 11.43
CA VAL A 676 28.31 -15.97 11.14
C VAL A 676 28.30 -14.48 11.45
N ARG A 677 28.86 -14.10 12.60
CA ARG A 677 28.93 -12.70 13.06
C ARG A 677 29.76 -11.81 12.14
N SER A 678 30.84 -12.35 11.58
CA SER A 678 31.66 -11.61 10.60
C SER A 678 30.85 -11.25 9.36
N VAL A 679 30.15 -12.22 8.76
CA VAL A 679 29.33 -12.00 7.56
C VAL A 679 28.15 -11.06 7.86
N ALA A 680 27.51 -11.22 9.02
CA ALA A 680 26.47 -10.29 9.46
C ALA A 680 27.01 -8.87 9.64
N GLY A 681 28.21 -8.70 10.20
CA GLY A 681 28.88 -7.40 10.33
C GLY A 681 29.13 -6.73 8.99
N ASP A 682 29.64 -7.48 8.01
CA ASP A 682 29.88 -6.97 6.65
C ASP A 682 28.57 -6.51 5.97
N ILE A 683 27.48 -7.28 6.16
CA ILE A 683 26.14 -6.95 5.64
C ILE A 683 25.61 -5.66 6.29
N LEU A 684 25.77 -5.51 7.61
CA LEU A 684 25.30 -4.33 8.34
C LEU A 684 26.12 -3.08 7.98
N GLU A 685 27.44 -3.20 7.80
CA GLU A 685 28.28 -2.09 7.35
C GLU A 685 27.85 -1.60 5.95
N PHE A 686 27.49 -2.53 5.07
CA PHE A 686 26.94 -2.20 3.75
C PHE A 686 25.56 -1.56 3.84
N ALA A 687 24.63 -2.13 4.61
CA ALA A 687 23.30 -1.58 4.76
C ALA A 687 23.35 -0.17 5.37
N ALA A 688 24.23 0.09 6.34
CA ALA A 688 24.47 1.41 6.90
C ALA A 688 25.01 2.41 5.85
N PHE A 689 25.80 1.94 4.87
CA PHE A 689 26.28 2.77 3.76
C PHE A 689 25.15 3.13 2.77
N VAL A 690 24.24 2.19 2.49
CA VAL A 690 23.17 2.34 1.48
C VAL A 690 21.90 3.00 2.02
N GLN A 691 21.57 2.80 3.30
CA GLN A 691 20.35 3.30 3.92
C GLN A 691 20.12 4.82 3.75
N PRO A 692 21.14 5.71 3.87
CA PRO A 692 20.96 7.14 3.61
C PRO A 692 20.75 7.51 2.14
N MET A 693 21.03 6.60 1.19
CA MET A 693 20.71 6.78 -0.23
C MET A 693 19.28 6.38 -0.52
N LEU A 694 18.77 5.32 0.10
CA LEU A 694 17.39 4.85 -0.05
C LEU A 694 16.36 5.85 0.50
N SER A 695 16.67 6.60 1.58
CA SER A 695 15.78 7.64 2.15
C SER A 695 15.45 8.80 1.22
N THR A 696 16.33 9.10 0.28
CA THR A 696 16.30 10.33 -0.51
C THR A 696 15.35 10.22 -1.70
N PHE A 697 15.02 8.99 -2.14
CA PHE A 697 14.17 8.72 -3.31
C PHE A 697 12.65 8.83 -3.06
N GLY A 698 12.24 9.37 -1.91
CA GLY A 698 10.85 9.64 -1.58
C GLY A 698 10.17 8.48 -0.85
N ARG A 699 9.58 8.78 0.31
CA ARG A 699 8.77 7.87 1.14
C ARG A 699 7.45 7.40 0.51
N GLY A 700 7.30 7.54 -0.82
CA GLY A 700 6.18 7.04 -1.61
C GLY A 700 6.61 5.86 -2.47
N GLY A 701 6.91 4.73 -1.80
CA GLY A 701 7.51 3.54 -2.39
C GLY A 701 9.04 3.71 -2.48
N ILE A 702 9.86 3.06 -1.67
CA ILE A 702 9.77 1.79 -0.94
C ILE A 702 10.02 2.19 0.52
N ARG A 703 9.25 1.77 1.54
CA ARG A 703 9.42 2.35 2.90
C ARG A 703 10.92 2.43 3.26
N SER A 704 11.37 3.69 3.29
CA SER A 704 12.76 4.14 3.23
C SER A 704 12.99 5.25 4.25
N ALA A 705 13.84 4.93 5.21
CA ALA A 705 15.00 5.61 5.79
C ALA A 705 14.79 7.04 6.36
N SER A 706 15.59 7.52 7.32
CA SER A 706 17.02 7.40 7.57
C SER A 706 17.39 8.09 8.90
N GLY A 707 18.57 7.78 9.44
CA GLY A 707 19.54 8.77 9.96
C GLY A 707 19.93 8.54 11.42
N ALA A 708 21.08 8.96 11.98
CA ALA A 708 22.43 9.36 11.54
C ALA A 708 23.16 9.81 12.84
N THR A 709 24.41 9.45 13.17
CA THR A 709 25.63 10.30 12.99
C THR A 709 26.89 9.76 13.75
N THR A 710 28.06 9.84 13.08
CA THR A 710 29.48 10.04 13.52
C THR A 710 29.99 9.48 14.88
N THR A 711 31.06 8.65 14.94
CA THR A 711 32.48 9.13 14.92
C THR A 711 33.54 7.98 14.88
N SER A 712 34.51 8.11 13.95
CA SER A 712 35.97 7.83 14.07
C SER A 712 36.59 6.39 14.15
N VAL A 713 37.46 6.08 13.15
CA VAL A 713 38.74 5.27 13.17
C VAL A 713 38.66 3.72 13.26
N PRO A 714 39.64 2.86 12.83
CA PRO A 714 40.67 2.87 11.75
C PRO A 714 40.65 1.63 10.78
N ALA A 715 41.45 1.76 9.72
CA ALA A 715 41.95 0.77 8.76
C ALA A 715 42.16 -0.69 9.21
N ARG A 716 41.66 -1.64 8.39
CA ARG A 716 42.42 -2.79 7.83
C ARG A 716 41.56 -3.56 6.80
N ILE A 717 41.97 -3.48 5.54
CA ILE A 717 41.32 -4.11 4.39
C ILE A 717 41.99 -5.45 4.09
N SER A 718 41.19 -6.50 3.84
CA SER A 718 41.66 -7.78 3.29
C SER A 718 40.79 -8.24 2.11
N ALA A 719 41.31 -9.18 1.33
CA ALA A 719 40.97 -9.50 -0.06
C ALA A 719 39.53 -10.03 -0.38
N SER A 720 38.55 -9.84 0.50
CA SER A 720 37.13 -10.16 0.26
C SER A 720 36.37 -9.06 -0.51
N GLU A 721 36.95 -7.86 -0.65
CA GLU A 721 36.30 -6.68 -1.24
C GLU A 721 35.92 -6.81 -2.72
N THR A 722 36.65 -7.60 -3.53
CA THR A 722 36.33 -7.76 -4.96
C THR A 722 35.09 -8.64 -5.16
N GLN A 723 34.94 -9.69 -4.36
CA GLN A 723 33.75 -10.56 -4.39
C GLN A 723 32.54 -9.89 -3.74
N LEU A 724 32.76 -9.12 -2.67
CA LEU A 724 31.72 -8.29 -2.07
C LEU A 724 31.26 -7.19 -3.02
N ALA A 725 32.17 -6.50 -3.73
CA ALA A 725 31.83 -5.49 -4.73
C ALA A 725 31.15 -6.06 -5.98
N GLU A 726 31.54 -7.24 -6.46
CA GLU A 726 30.87 -7.93 -7.57
C GLU A 726 29.47 -8.43 -7.19
N GLY A 727 29.30 -8.92 -5.94
CA GLY A 727 28.02 -9.28 -5.34
C GLY A 727 27.11 -8.08 -5.12
N LEU A 728 27.64 -6.98 -4.56
CA LEU A 728 27.00 -5.67 -4.37
C LEU A 728 26.51 -5.09 -5.69
N ALA A 729 27.39 -5.11 -6.69
CA ALA A 729 27.04 -4.60 -8.00
C ALA A 729 25.96 -5.47 -8.62
N SER A 730 25.85 -6.77 -8.30
CA SER A 730 24.75 -7.61 -8.78
C SER A 730 23.41 -7.27 -8.13
N THR A 731 23.41 -6.96 -6.83
CA THR A 731 22.21 -6.56 -6.08
C THR A 731 21.75 -5.15 -6.46
N ILE A 732 22.69 -4.21 -6.68
CA ILE A 732 22.39 -2.85 -7.15
C ILE A 732 22.00 -2.85 -8.64
N ARG A 733 22.59 -3.72 -9.48
CA ARG A 733 22.16 -3.95 -10.88
C ARG A 733 20.73 -4.47 -11.01
N HIS A 734 20.11 -4.94 -9.93
CA HIS A 734 18.77 -5.53 -9.93
C HIS A 734 17.74 -4.68 -9.15
N TYR A 735 18.12 -3.75 -8.28
CA TYR A 735 17.23 -2.60 -7.95
C TYR A 735 16.93 -1.69 -9.17
N SER A 736 17.50 -2.05 -10.32
CA SER A 736 17.26 -1.57 -11.68
C SER A 736 16.30 -2.52 -12.44
N ASP A 737 15.31 -3.12 -11.80
CA ASP A 737 14.47 -4.17 -12.42
C ASP A 737 13.43 -3.68 -13.44
N GLU A 738 13.01 -2.41 -13.40
CA GLU A 738 12.32 -1.82 -14.57
C GLU A 738 13.26 -1.66 -15.78
N LEU A 739 14.57 -1.58 -15.56
CA LEU A 739 15.63 -1.35 -16.56
C LEU A 739 16.11 -2.65 -17.24
N GLN A 740 15.97 -3.82 -16.59
CA GLN A 740 16.40 -5.12 -17.13
C GLN A 740 15.32 -5.84 -17.95
N ILE A 741 14.02 -5.57 -17.73
CA ILE A 741 12.92 -6.10 -18.56
C ILE A 741 13.05 -5.63 -20.02
N ILE A 742 13.71 -4.49 -20.27
CA ILE A 742 14.12 -4.00 -21.60
C ILE A 742 15.19 -4.85 -22.24
N LEU A 743 16.25 -5.11 -21.48
CA LEU A 743 17.47 -5.69 -22.02
C LEU A 743 17.28 -7.18 -22.28
N GLY A 744 16.34 -7.83 -21.58
CA GLY A 744 15.86 -9.18 -21.87
C GLY A 744 15.17 -9.33 -23.23
N GLN A 745 14.67 -8.25 -23.86
CA GLN A 745 14.13 -8.31 -25.22
C GLN A 745 15.19 -8.13 -26.32
N ILE A 746 16.44 -7.80 -25.96
CA ILE A 746 17.56 -7.56 -26.92
C ILE A 746 18.66 -8.64 -26.80
N GLY A 747 18.46 -9.67 -25.98
CA GLY A 747 19.43 -10.75 -25.75
C GLY A 747 19.36 -11.96 -26.68
N GLN A 748 18.65 -11.91 -27.82
CA GLN A 748 18.81 -12.96 -28.85
C GLN A 748 19.80 -12.50 -29.92
N HIS A 749 20.98 -13.14 -29.86
CA HIS A 749 22.10 -13.13 -30.81
C HIS A 749 23.25 -12.15 -30.52
N VAL A 750 24.22 -12.58 -29.69
CA VAL A 750 25.61 -12.81 -30.15
C VAL A 750 26.22 -13.96 -29.35
N GLN A 751 26.19 -15.17 -29.91
CA GLN A 751 27.28 -16.14 -29.73
C GLN A 751 27.91 -16.38 -31.09
N ALA A 752 29.18 -16.03 -31.23
CA ALA A 752 30.10 -16.72 -32.13
C ALA A 752 31.54 -16.50 -31.60
N PRO A 753 32.38 -17.55 -31.57
CA PRO A 753 32.98 -17.98 -32.83
C PRO A 753 33.07 -19.50 -33.04
N ALA A 754 32.79 -19.96 -34.26
CA ALA A 754 33.63 -20.89 -35.05
C ALA A 754 33.00 -21.21 -36.42
N ALA A 755 33.77 -21.01 -37.50
CA ALA A 755 33.49 -21.45 -38.88
C ALA A 755 33.64 -23.00 -39.01
N PRO A 756 33.21 -23.72 -40.11
CA PRO A 756 33.19 -23.25 -41.50
C PRO A 756 32.08 -23.73 -42.48
N ALA A 757 32.07 -23.04 -43.63
CA ALA A 757 31.70 -23.45 -44.99
C ALA A 757 30.23 -23.79 -45.32
N GLY A 758 29.61 -22.92 -46.13
CA GLY A 758 28.41 -23.24 -46.90
C GLY A 758 27.83 -22.00 -47.58
N THR A 759 27.98 -21.95 -48.90
CA THR A 759 27.45 -20.93 -49.83
C THR A 759 25.93 -20.73 -49.72
N GLN A 760 25.43 -19.49 -49.66
CA GLN A 760 24.42 -18.94 -50.60
C GLN A 760 23.92 -17.53 -50.20
N THR A 761 24.16 -16.60 -51.15
CA THR A 761 23.38 -15.44 -51.64
C THR A 761 22.53 -14.55 -50.72
N GLU A 762 22.79 -13.25 -50.91
CA GLU A 762 22.02 -12.05 -50.56
C GLU A 762 20.59 -12.02 -51.12
N GLU A 763 19.80 -11.13 -50.54
CA GLU A 763 18.47 -10.58 -50.90
C GLU A 763 17.26 -11.10 -50.09
N ASP A 764 16.50 -10.11 -49.58
CA ASP A 764 15.18 -10.13 -48.92
C ASP A 764 15.08 -10.41 -47.41
N ALA A 765 15.20 -9.33 -46.61
CA ALA A 765 14.19 -8.95 -45.59
C ALA A 765 14.60 -7.64 -44.88
N ARG A 766 14.18 -6.50 -45.46
CA ARG A 766 14.01 -5.22 -44.75
C ARG A 766 12.55 -5.12 -44.32
N SER A 767 12.23 -5.37 -43.06
CA SER A 767 11.16 -4.70 -42.28
C SER A 767 11.06 -5.35 -40.90
N ASP A 768 10.66 -4.54 -39.92
CA ASP A 768 10.15 -4.92 -38.59
C ASP A 768 11.17 -5.20 -37.48
N ILE A 769 11.58 -4.12 -36.80
CA ILE A 769 12.01 -4.13 -35.40
C ILE A 769 10.99 -3.29 -34.60
N PRO A 770 10.29 -3.84 -33.58
CA PRO A 770 9.28 -3.09 -32.82
C PRO A 770 9.89 -2.04 -31.89
N ALA A 771 9.31 -0.84 -31.90
CA ALA A 771 9.66 0.32 -31.06
C ALA A 771 9.17 0.19 -29.60
N LYS A 772 9.74 -0.74 -28.81
CA LYS A 772 9.58 -0.74 -27.34
C LYS A 772 10.91 -1.02 -26.65
N THR A 773 11.76 0.01 -26.61
CA THR A 773 12.82 0.13 -25.60
C THR A 773 12.26 1.04 -24.50
N ILE A 774 11.95 0.45 -23.34
CA ILE A 774 11.21 1.05 -22.21
C ILE A 774 12.03 2.18 -21.54
N ASP A 775 11.29 3.16 -21.00
CA ASP A 775 11.65 4.16 -19.98
C ASP A 775 11.98 3.48 -18.63
N ALA A 776 13.18 3.31 -18.11
CA ALA A 776 14.51 3.58 -18.62
C ALA A 776 15.31 4.51 -17.69
N GLY A 777 14.63 5.50 -17.12
CA GLY A 777 15.27 6.51 -16.29
C GLY A 777 14.33 7.67 -16.01
N ARG A 778 13.67 7.65 -14.85
CA ARG A 778 13.42 8.93 -14.17
C ARG A 778 14.76 9.46 -13.69
N ALA A 779 15.50 10.05 -14.63
CA ALA A 779 16.73 10.81 -14.44
C ALA A 779 16.50 12.15 -13.71
N GLY A 780 15.51 12.21 -12.81
CA GLY A 780 14.90 13.45 -12.34
C GLY A 780 15.59 14.12 -11.15
N ASP A 781 16.42 13.39 -10.39
CA ASP A 781 17.05 13.96 -9.20
C ASP A 781 18.56 14.22 -9.40
N LEU A 782 18.85 15.39 -10.00
CA LEU A 782 20.22 15.93 -10.11
C LEU A 782 20.89 16.06 -8.73
N GLU A 783 20.11 16.18 -7.65
CA GLU A 783 20.59 16.33 -6.28
C GLU A 783 21.18 15.03 -5.77
N ALA A 784 20.44 13.93 -5.94
CA ALA A 784 20.88 12.58 -5.59
C ALA A 784 22.13 12.18 -6.39
N GLN A 785 22.18 12.51 -7.68
CA GLN A 785 23.36 12.24 -8.52
C GLN A 785 24.59 13.00 -8.04
N LEU A 786 24.47 14.29 -7.71
CA LEU A 786 25.56 15.08 -7.14
C LEU A 786 26.04 14.49 -5.81
N MET A 787 25.11 14.14 -4.91
CA MET A 787 25.45 13.53 -3.62
C MET A 787 26.21 12.21 -3.79
N LEU A 788 25.76 11.35 -4.73
CA LEU A 788 26.40 10.09 -5.04
C LEU A 788 27.84 10.30 -5.55
N LYS A 789 28.02 11.17 -6.55
CA LYS A 789 29.35 11.52 -7.09
C LYS A 789 30.29 12.01 -5.99
N ASN A 790 29.83 12.95 -5.16
CA ASN A 790 30.62 13.52 -4.07
C ASN A 790 31.01 12.46 -3.03
N ARG A 791 30.09 11.58 -2.63
CA ARG A 791 30.38 10.50 -1.66
C ARG A 791 31.34 9.46 -2.23
N LEU A 792 31.15 9.06 -3.49
CA LEU A 792 32.05 8.12 -4.16
C LEU A 792 33.47 8.71 -4.29
N PHE A 793 33.56 9.99 -4.67
CA PHE A 793 34.83 10.71 -4.72
C PHE A 793 35.49 10.82 -3.35
N GLN A 794 34.76 11.23 -2.31
CA GLN A 794 35.30 11.36 -0.95
C GLN A 794 35.78 10.03 -0.37
N LYS A 795 35.04 8.93 -0.61
CA LYS A 795 35.35 7.61 -0.03
C LYS A 795 36.41 6.83 -0.80
N PHE A 796 36.36 6.86 -2.14
CA PHE A 796 37.20 5.99 -2.98
C PHE A 796 38.19 6.76 -3.86
N GLY A 797 38.17 8.10 -3.82
CA GLY A 797 38.96 8.93 -4.72
C GLY A 797 38.43 8.93 -6.16
N LEU A 798 39.07 9.71 -7.03
CA LEU A 798 38.58 9.98 -8.38
C LEU A 798 38.39 8.73 -9.24
N ARG A 799 39.45 7.92 -9.40
CA ARG A 799 39.45 6.80 -10.35
C ARG A 799 38.53 5.67 -9.91
N LYS A 800 38.63 5.25 -8.65
CA LYS A 800 37.81 4.16 -8.12
C LYS A 800 36.36 4.59 -7.91
N GLY A 801 36.14 5.84 -7.47
CA GLY A 801 34.82 6.43 -7.39
C GLY A 801 34.12 6.49 -8.75
N PHE A 802 34.83 6.89 -9.81
CA PHE A 802 34.28 6.91 -11.17
C PHE A 802 33.98 5.51 -11.71
N GLU A 803 34.84 4.52 -11.49
CA GLU A 803 34.57 3.12 -11.87
C GLU A 803 33.25 2.62 -11.26
N LEU A 804 33.03 2.91 -9.98
CA LEU A 804 31.79 2.56 -9.28
C LEU A 804 30.60 3.35 -9.82
N TYR A 805 30.73 4.67 -10.01
CA TYR A 805 29.69 5.51 -10.57
C TYR A 805 29.27 5.07 -11.98
N SER A 806 30.25 4.77 -12.84
CA SER A 806 30.02 4.28 -14.20
C SER A 806 29.25 2.96 -14.20
N SER A 807 29.59 2.07 -13.27
CA SER A 807 28.89 0.79 -13.08
C SER A 807 27.46 0.97 -12.54
N LEU A 808 27.25 1.94 -11.65
CA LEU A 808 25.95 2.23 -11.02
C LEU A 808 24.97 2.92 -11.99
N MET A 809 25.46 3.89 -12.77
CA MET A 809 24.66 4.65 -13.72
C MET A 809 24.52 3.96 -15.08
N VAL A 810 25.11 2.77 -15.24
CA VAL A 810 25.17 2.02 -16.50
C VAL A 810 25.64 2.92 -17.65
N LEU A 811 26.70 3.69 -17.39
CA LEU A 811 27.32 4.47 -18.46
C LEU A 811 27.82 3.50 -19.54
N PRO A 812 27.89 3.93 -20.81
CA PRO A 812 28.44 3.08 -21.87
C PRO A 812 29.79 2.51 -21.43
N GLU A 813 29.99 1.19 -21.53
CA GLU A 813 31.16 0.45 -20.98
C GLU A 813 32.52 1.04 -21.42
N ALA A 814 32.50 1.76 -22.54
CA ALA A 814 33.63 2.49 -23.07
C ALA A 814 33.80 3.91 -22.49
N SER A 815 33.21 4.32 -21.36
CA SER A 815 33.40 5.69 -20.83
C SER A 815 34.69 5.83 -19.99
N GLU A 816 35.34 6.99 -20.07
CA GLU A 816 36.46 7.39 -19.22
C GLU A 816 36.25 8.79 -18.62
N ILE A 817 37.09 9.12 -17.64
CA ILE A 817 37.09 10.43 -16.99
C ILE A 817 38.32 11.22 -17.44
N VAL A 818 38.11 12.42 -17.94
CA VAL A 818 39.17 13.31 -18.45
C VAL A 818 39.08 14.65 -17.75
N GLN A 819 40.21 15.13 -17.22
CA GLN A 819 40.31 16.46 -16.64
C GLN A 819 40.47 17.49 -17.76
N MET A 820 39.61 18.52 -17.78
CA MET A 820 39.65 19.59 -18.77
C MET A 820 39.42 20.96 -18.13
N PRO A 821 40.04 22.04 -18.64
CA PRO A 821 39.75 23.40 -18.21
C PRO A 821 38.28 23.77 -18.49
N LEU A 822 37.65 24.46 -17.53
CA LEU A 822 36.29 24.99 -17.68
C LEU A 822 36.35 26.46 -18.08
N LEU A 823 35.74 26.83 -19.20
CA LEU A 823 35.73 28.21 -19.72
C LEU A 823 34.31 28.69 -20.04
N ASN A 824 34.14 30.01 -20.00
CA ASN A 824 32.90 30.66 -20.39
C ASN A 824 32.68 30.56 -21.91
N LEU A 825 31.56 29.96 -22.32
CA LEU A 825 31.23 29.72 -23.73
C LEU A 825 31.25 31.02 -24.54
N TRP A 826 30.64 32.10 -24.03
CA TRP A 826 30.52 33.37 -24.76
C TRP A 826 31.85 34.10 -24.91
N THR A 827 32.76 33.96 -23.95
CA THR A 827 34.11 34.52 -24.03
C THR A 827 34.94 33.86 -25.14
N ILE A 828 34.79 32.54 -25.31
CA ILE A 828 35.46 31.79 -26.37
C ILE A 828 34.78 32.03 -27.73
N ALA A 829 33.45 31.98 -27.76
CA ALA A 829 32.68 32.20 -28.98
C ALA A 829 32.95 33.58 -29.60
N ALA A 830 33.10 34.63 -28.79
CA ALA A 830 33.44 35.97 -29.31
C ALA A 830 34.79 36.04 -30.06
N LYS A 831 35.69 35.08 -29.83
CA LYS A 831 37.02 35.02 -30.46
C LYS A 831 37.11 33.98 -31.57
N GLU A 832 36.46 32.84 -31.39
CA GLU A 832 36.70 31.64 -32.20
C GLU A 832 35.46 31.13 -32.95
N ALA A 833 34.26 31.62 -32.63
CA ALA A 833 33.07 31.22 -33.38
C ALA A 833 33.12 31.75 -34.81
N SER A 834 32.65 30.92 -35.74
CA SER A 834 32.55 31.28 -37.16
C SER A 834 31.47 32.33 -37.44
N VAL A 835 30.45 32.39 -36.55
CA VAL A 835 29.44 33.43 -36.49
C VAL A 835 29.28 33.79 -35.01
N PHE A 836 29.22 35.08 -34.69
CA PHE A 836 28.93 35.60 -33.36
C PHE A 836 28.17 36.92 -33.50
N GLN A 837 26.93 36.95 -33.05
CA GLN A 837 26.07 38.12 -33.19
C GLN A 837 25.02 38.20 -32.08
N ASP A 838 24.51 39.39 -31.84
CA ASP A 838 23.29 39.57 -31.04
C ASP A 838 22.06 39.28 -31.92
N VAL A 839 21.06 38.60 -31.36
CA VAL A 839 19.80 38.36 -32.07
C VAL A 839 18.94 39.62 -32.08
N SER A 840 18.05 39.74 -33.07
CA SER A 840 17.18 40.90 -33.25
C SER A 840 15.97 40.87 -32.30
N MET A 841 16.22 40.93 -31.00
CA MET A 841 15.20 41.03 -29.96
C MET A 841 15.40 42.30 -29.13
N SER A 842 14.29 42.99 -28.83
CA SER A 842 14.31 44.23 -28.03
C SER A 842 14.41 43.90 -26.53
N CYS A 843 15.55 43.38 -26.09
CA CYS A 843 15.82 43.04 -24.70
C CYS A 843 17.24 43.43 -24.27
N THR A 844 17.41 43.66 -22.96
CA THR A 844 18.72 43.93 -22.35
C THR A 844 18.93 43.00 -21.15
N PRO A 845 20.07 42.30 -21.03
CA PRO A 845 21.13 42.18 -22.05
C PRO A 845 20.65 41.51 -23.34
N ALA A 846 21.39 41.68 -24.44
CA ALA A 846 21.05 41.03 -25.70
C ALA A 846 21.32 39.51 -25.63
N ILE A 847 20.46 38.71 -26.26
CA ILE A 847 20.73 37.28 -26.44
C ILE A 847 21.74 37.11 -27.56
N ARG A 848 22.81 36.36 -27.31
CA ARG A 848 23.89 36.11 -28.26
C ARG A 848 23.63 34.80 -29.00
N LEU A 849 24.03 34.74 -30.27
CA LEU A 849 24.00 33.56 -31.13
C LEU A 849 25.41 33.31 -31.66
N ALA A 850 25.91 32.09 -31.52
CA ALA A 850 27.24 31.70 -31.99
C ALA A 850 27.21 30.37 -32.75
N CYS A 851 28.10 30.23 -33.73
CA CYS A 851 28.38 28.96 -34.43
C CYS A 851 29.81 28.52 -34.18
N LEU A 852 29.98 27.53 -33.30
CA LEU A 852 31.26 26.87 -33.02
C LEU A 852 31.52 25.78 -34.06
N LYS A 853 32.80 25.52 -34.36
CA LYS A 853 33.21 24.50 -35.33
C LYS A 853 33.87 23.32 -34.63
N ASP A 854 33.64 22.12 -35.16
CA ASP A 854 34.30 20.88 -34.74
C ASP A 854 34.25 20.67 -33.21
N VAL A 855 33.02 20.56 -32.69
CA VAL A 855 32.76 20.40 -31.25
C VAL A 855 32.17 19.03 -30.93
N ARG A 856 32.32 18.60 -29.68
CA ARG A 856 31.60 17.44 -29.15
C ARG A 856 30.61 17.86 -28.08
N VAL A 857 29.42 17.28 -28.13
CA VAL A 857 28.37 17.43 -27.13
C VAL A 857 27.93 16.05 -26.63
N ARG A 858 27.28 16.02 -25.47
CA ARG A 858 26.88 14.77 -24.81
C ARG A 858 25.46 14.87 -24.29
N GLY A 859 24.66 13.83 -24.53
CA GLY A 859 23.31 13.69 -23.98
C GLY A 859 23.32 13.91 -22.47
N ARG A 860 22.33 14.67 -21.98
CA ARG A 860 22.13 15.10 -20.60
C ARG A 860 23.16 16.10 -20.07
N SER A 861 24.10 16.57 -20.87
CA SER A 861 25.13 17.54 -20.46
C SER A 861 24.97 18.88 -21.17
N ALA A 862 25.07 19.98 -20.42
CA ALA A 862 25.07 21.33 -20.98
C ALA A 862 26.48 21.80 -21.40
N LEU A 863 27.52 20.99 -21.17
CA LEU A 863 28.89 21.34 -21.54
C LEU A 863 29.17 21.00 -23.01
N VAL A 864 29.94 21.88 -23.65
CA VAL A 864 30.43 21.71 -25.02
C VAL A 864 31.94 21.52 -24.99
N GLU A 865 32.42 20.38 -25.48
CA GLU A 865 33.86 20.14 -25.66
C GLU A 865 34.34 20.88 -26.92
N PHE A 866 35.32 21.77 -26.75
CA PHE A 866 35.93 22.53 -27.82
C PHE A 866 37.44 22.64 -27.60
N GLY A 867 38.23 22.10 -28.53
CA GLY A 867 39.69 22.27 -28.53
C GLY A 867 40.40 21.76 -27.26
N GLY A 868 39.90 20.71 -26.61
CA GLY A 868 40.44 20.20 -25.35
C GLY A 868 40.04 21.01 -24.10
N THR A 869 39.04 21.88 -24.22
CA THR A 869 38.43 22.62 -23.12
C THR A 869 36.93 22.33 -23.05
N MET A 870 36.36 22.53 -21.87
CA MET A 870 34.93 22.42 -21.63
C MET A 870 34.31 23.81 -21.55
N LEU A 871 33.38 24.10 -22.44
CA LEU A 871 32.66 25.37 -22.48
C LEU A 871 31.32 25.23 -21.76
N TYR A 872 30.98 26.21 -20.92
CA TYR A 872 29.69 26.29 -20.23
C TYR A 872 29.09 27.69 -20.35
N ASP A 873 27.76 27.76 -20.44
CA ASP A 873 27.03 29.03 -20.47
C ASP A 873 26.76 29.53 -19.04
N PHE A 874 27.50 30.56 -18.63
CA PHE A 874 27.32 31.26 -17.36
C PHE A 874 27.59 32.76 -17.53
N ASP A 875 27.18 33.57 -16.56
CA ASP A 875 27.49 35.00 -16.55
C ASP A 875 29.01 35.20 -16.29
N PRO A 876 29.77 35.85 -17.18
CA PRO A 876 31.22 36.04 -16.98
C PRO A 876 31.57 36.85 -15.72
N ASP A 877 30.65 37.65 -15.19
CA ASP A 877 30.85 38.39 -13.93
C ASP A 877 30.59 37.51 -12.68
N VAL A 878 30.13 36.28 -12.89
CA VAL A 878 29.80 35.30 -11.85
C VAL A 878 30.54 33.98 -12.12
N SER A 879 31.58 33.66 -11.34
CA SER A 879 32.20 32.34 -11.44
C SER A 879 31.16 31.25 -11.18
N PRO A 880 31.04 30.22 -12.04
CA PRO A 880 30.11 29.13 -11.79
C PRO A 880 30.63 28.37 -10.57
N PRO A 881 29.86 28.26 -9.48
CA PRO A 881 30.29 27.49 -8.31
C PRO A 881 30.50 26.02 -8.72
N ASP A 882 31.56 25.40 -8.19
CA ASP A 882 31.98 24.03 -8.49
C ASP A 882 30.82 23.02 -8.40
N ASP A 883 29.93 23.23 -7.43
CA ASP A 883 28.76 22.39 -7.20
C ASP A 883 27.74 22.48 -8.34
N TRP A 884 27.55 23.62 -8.99
CA TRP A 884 26.62 23.74 -10.11
C TRP A 884 27.10 22.87 -11.27
N VAL A 885 28.38 22.99 -11.64
CA VAL A 885 28.93 22.22 -12.75
C VAL A 885 29.05 20.73 -12.41
N ALA A 886 29.31 20.39 -11.14
CA ALA A 886 29.35 19.00 -10.67
C ALA A 886 27.98 18.29 -10.74
N THR A 887 26.86 19.05 -10.75
CA THR A 887 25.52 18.45 -10.93
C THR A 887 25.28 17.96 -12.36
N ASP A 888 26.04 18.46 -13.33
CA ASP A 888 25.89 18.05 -14.71
C ASP A 888 26.20 16.54 -14.88
N PRO A 889 25.30 15.73 -15.45
CA PRO A 889 25.50 14.30 -15.68
C PRO A 889 26.75 13.95 -16.51
N GLY A 890 27.26 14.87 -17.32
CA GLY A 890 28.53 14.75 -18.05
C GLY A 890 29.77 14.95 -17.17
N VAL A 891 29.63 15.43 -15.94
CA VAL A 891 30.72 15.76 -15.02
C VAL A 891 30.69 14.84 -13.81
N PHE A 892 31.79 14.13 -13.53
CA PHE A 892 31.89 13.31 -12.33
C PHE A 892 32.35 14.13 -11.11
N HIS A 893 33.24 15.09 -11.32
CA HIS A 893 33.74 15.99 -10.28
C HIS A 893 34.16 17.32 -10.92
N ALA A 894 34.12 18.42 -10.16
CA ALA A 894 34.53 19.73 -10.63
C ALA A 894 35.33 20.49 -9.57
N THR A 895 36.13 21.43 -10.04
CA THR A 895 36.87 22.44 -9.28
C THR A 895 36.66 23.79 -9.95
N SER A 896 37.03 24.88 -9.29
CA SER A 896 36.89 26.25 -9.82
C SER A 896 37.55 26.52 -11.17
N GLU A 897 38.54 25.72 -11.58
CA GLU A 897 39.30 25.91 -12.83
C GLU A 897 39.13 24.75 -13.83
N SER A 898 38.54 23.62 -13.42
CA SER A 898 38.55 22.39 -14.21
C SER A 898 37.42 21.44 -13.86
N VAL A 899 36.99 20.67 -14.85
CA VAL A 899 36.01 19.59 -14.71
C VAL A 899 36.65 18.25 -15.02
N TYR A 900 36.18 17.22 -14.32
CA TYR A 900 36.45 15.84 -14.63
C TYR A 900 35.27 15.27 -15.41
N ALA A 901 35.31 15.51 -16.72
CA ALA A 901 34.25 15.17 -17.66
C ALA A 901 34.27 13.69 -18.02
N THR A 902 33.10 13.13 -18.29
CA THR A 902 32.92 11.75 -18.73
C THR A 902 32.83 11.70 -20.24
N LEU A 903 33.82 11.08 -20.88
CA LEU A 903 33.96 11.01 -22.34
C LEU A 903 34.00 9.56 -22.84
N PRO A 904 33.63 9.30 -24.11
CA PRO A 904 33.79 7.99 -24.70
C PRO A 904 35.28 7.69 -25.00
N LYS A 905 35.74 6.49 -24.64
CA LYS A 905 37.07 5.93 -24.99
C LYS A 905 37.19 5.56 -26.48
N SER A 906 36.06 5.46 -27.19
CA SER A 906 35.99 5.04 -28.58
C SER A 906 35.04 5.94 -29.35
N GLU A 907 35.47 6.39 -30.53
CA GLU A 907 34.67 7.20 -31.46
C GLU A 907 33.62 6.36 -32.22
N ALA A 908 33.63 5.03 -32.09
CA ALA A 908 32.79 4.14 -32.90
C ALA A 908 31.27 4.37 -32.75
N ASN A 909 30.84 4.95 -31.63
CA ASN A 909 29.43 5.20 -31.30
C ASN A 909 29.10 6.70 -31.15
N VAL A 910 29.94 7.57 -31.71
CA VAL A 910 29.74 9.02 -31.70
C VAL A 910 28.92 9.41 -32.92
N LEU A 911 27.82 10.13 -32.69
CA LEU A 911 26.93 10.60 -33.75
C LEU A 911 27.61 11.75 -34.51
N GLU A 912 27.85 11.60 -35.80
CA GLU A 912 28.41 12.65 -36.64
C GLU A 912 27.31 13.52 -37.25
N LEU A 913 27.37 14.82 -37.03
CA LEU A 913 26.42 15.80 -37.56
C LEU A 913 27.15 16.94 -38.27
N ASP A 914 26.72 17.27 -39.49
CA ASP A 914 27.28 18.40 -40.24
C ASP A 914 26.98 19.75 -39.56
N GLU A 915 25.77 19.90 -39.05
CA GLU A 915 25.30 21.13 -38.41
C GLU A 915 24.15 20.82 -37.45
N ALA A 916 24.09 21.49 -36.30
CA ALA A 916 22.97 21.34 -35.36
C ALA A 916 22.80 22.56 -34.43
N PHE A 917 21.58 22.78 -33.94
CA PHE A 917 21.29 23.74 -32.88
C PHE A 917 21.18 23.03 -31.53
N HIS A 918 21.95 23.49 -30.54
CA HIS A 918 22.13 22.82 -29.26
C HIS A 918 20.99 23.10 -28.27
N LEU A 919 20.23 22.06 -27.86
CA LEU A 919 19.25 22.11 -26.76
C LEU A 919 19.38 20.93 -25.77
N VAL A 920 20.54 20.28 -25.74
CA VAL A 920 20.84 19.16 -24.84
C VAL A 920 21.26 19.69 -23.46
N GLY A 921 20.88 19.00 -22.38
CA GLY A 921 21.39 19.34 -21.05
C GLY A 921 20.71 18.68 -19.85
N PRO A 922 21.21 18.97 -18.62
CA PRO A 922 20.77 18.31 -17.40
C PRO A 922 19.29 18.55 -17.06
N GLY A 923 18.75 19.71 -17.45
CA GLY A 923 17.39 20.14 -17.18
C GLY A 923 16.42 19.96 -18.35
N SER A 924 16.84 19.47 -19.51
CA SER A 924 15.99 19.39 -20.71
C SER A 924 14.72 18.56 -20.52
N GLY A 925 14.80 17.53 -19.66
CA GLY A 925 13.69 16.65 -19.29
C GLY A 925 12.69 17.25 -18.28
N ASP A 926 13.03 18.34 -17.58
CA ASP A 926 12.08 19.05 -16.70
C ASP A 926 11.27 20.06 -17.54
N LEU A 927 9.95 19.89 -17.60
CA LEU A 927 9.07 20.74 -18.42
C LEU A 927 9.14 22.23 -18.03
N ARG A 928 9.38 22.53 -16.75
CA ARG A 928 9.62 23.91 -16.33
C ARG A 928 10.89 24.37 -17.01
N ARG A 929 12.06 23.77 -16.71
CA ARG A 929 13.39 24.14 -17.28
C ARG A 929 13.37 24.23 -18.80
N TRP A 930 12.67 23.32 -19.46
CA TRP A 930 12.43 23.38 -20.90
C TRP A 930 11.81 24.70 -21.37
N THR A 931 10.80 25.20 -20.65
CA THR A 931 9.98 26.37 -21.01
C THR A 931 10.72 27.71 -20.92
N TRP A 932 11.59 27.89 -19.92
CA TRP A 932 12.31 29.14 -19.61
C TRP A 932 13.82 29.13 -19.92
N GLU A 933 14.48 27.97 -19.96
CA GLU A 933 15.92 27.91 -20.22
C GLU A 933 16.23 27.43 -21.63
N TYR A 934 15.64 26.31 -22.07
CA TYR A 934 16.01 25.65 -23.33
C TYR A 934 15.24 26.20 -24.53
N LEU A 935 13.91 26.09 -24.53
CA LEU A 935 13.09 26.50 -25.67
C LEU A 935 13.26 27.99 -26.03
N PRO A 936 13.41 28.91 -25.05
CA PRO A 936 13.73 30.30 -25.34
C PRO A 936 15.03 30.54 -26.10
N GLN A 937 16.07 29.71 -25.90
CA GLN A 937 17.31 29.79 -26.68
C GLN A 937 17.02 29.57 -28.17
N PHE A 938 16.21 28.56 -28.50
CA PHE A 938 15.81 28.30 -29.88
C PHE A 938 14.90 29.39 -30.44
N VAL A 939 13.92 29.87 -29.67
CA VAL A 939 13.03 30.97 -30.09
C VAL A 939 13.83 32.23 -30.42
N ALA A 940 14.80 32.58 -29.58
CA ALA A 940 15.69 33.71 -29.80
C ALA A 940 16.61 33.49 -31.01
N GLY A 941 17.28 32.35 -31.09
CA GLY A 941 18.17 32.00 -32.19
C GLY A 941 17.45 32.00 -33.54
N SER A 942 16.20 31.50 -33.58
CA SER A 942 15.39 31.39 -34.80
C SER A 942 14.80 32.72 -35.28
N THR A 943 15.08 33.83 -34.59
CA THR A 943 14.89 35.17 -35.17
C THR A 943 15.98 35.53 -36.19
N SER A 944 17.09 34.79 -36.20
CA SER A 944 18.13 34.88 -37.22
C SER A 944 17.87 33.89 -38.35
N ASP A 945 17.95 34.37 -39.59
CA ASP A 945 17.88 33.51 -40.79
C ASP A 945 19.02 32.48 -40.84
N SER A 946 20.08 32.66 -40.04
CA SER A 946 21.26 31.80 -40.04
C SER A 946 20.96 30.37 -39.58
N ILE A 947 19.89 30.15 -38.81
CA ILE A 947 19.53 28.82 -38.30
C ILE A 947 18.23 28.26 -38.87
N ALA A 948 17.64 28.92 -39.88
CA ALA A 948 16.30 28.59 -40.38
C ALA A 948 16.14 27.14 -40.89
N ARG A 949 17.24 26.49 -41.29
CA ARG A 949 17.29 25.10 -41.78
C ARG A 949 18.17 24.18 -40.95
N VAL A 950 18.63 24.67 -39.80
CA VAL A 950 19.54 23.91 -38.94
C VAL A 950 18.71 22.91 -38.13
N PRO A 951 19.07 21.61 -38.12
CA PRO A 951 18.37 20.62 -37.30
C PRO A 951 18.60 20.89 -35.82
N VAL A 952 17.62 20.54 -34.98
CA VAL A 952 17.67 20.85 -33.54
C VAL A 952 18.04 19.59 -32.77
N LEU A 953 19.19 19.62 -32.12
CA LEU A 953 19.71 18.52 -31.29
C LEU A 953 19.11 18.61 -29.89
N VAL A 954 18.42 17.55 -29.48
CA VAL A 954 17.74 17.45 -28.18
C VAL A 954 18.08 16.14 -27.49
N ASP A 955 17.84 16.05 -26.18
CA ASP A 955 17.94 14.77 -25.47
C ASP A 955 16.88 13.76 -25.94
N GLY A 956 17.27 12.48 -26.05
CA GLY A 956 16.40 11.40 -26.50
C GLY A 956 15.20 11.17 -25.58
N GLY A 957 15.40 11.33 -24.27
CA GLY A 957 14.37 11.21 -23.22
C GLY A 957 13.40 12.39 -23.11
N LEU A 958 13.36 13.31 -24.09
CA LEU A 958 12.48 14.48 -24.03
C LEU A 958 10.99 14.07 -23.95
N GLY A 959 10.21 14.61 -23.02
CA GLY A 959 8.80 14.24 -22.89
C GLY A 959 7.94 14.64 -24.10
N VAL A 960 6.75 14.05 -24.23
CA VAL A 960 5.83 14.28 -25.36
C VAL A 960 5.45 15.75 -25.48
N THR A 961 5.09 16.40 -24.37
CA THR A 961 4.74 17.84 -24.32
C THR A 961 5.89 18.72 -24.79
N GLN A 962 7.12 18.47 -24.30
CA GLN A 962 8.31 19.24 -24.70
C GLN A 962 8.61 19.10 -26.20
N ARG A 963 8.49 17.88 -26.75
CA ARG A 963 8.63 17.61 -28.19
C ARG A 963 7.59 18.37 -29.01
N GLN A 964 6.32 18.35 -28.61
CA GLN A 964 5.25 19.06 -29.30
C GLN A 964 5.45 20.58 -29.28
N MET A 965 5.89 21.15 -28.14
CA MET A 965 6.23 22.57 -28.05
C MET A 965 7.31 22.96 -29.07
N LEU A 966 8.37 22.15 -29.20
CA LEU A 966 9.43 22.39 -30.16
C LEU A 966 8.92 22.25 -31.61
N GLN A 967 8.19 21.19 -31.92
CA GLN A 967 7.61 20.96 -33.26
C GLN A 967 6.76 22.13 -33.74
N LEU A 968 6.00 22.76 -32.85
CA LEU A 968 5.19 23.95 -33.16
C LEU A 968 6.00 25.23 -33.33
N LEU A 969 7.32 25.20 -33.15
CA LEU A 969 8.22 26.34 -33.36
C LEU A 969 9.17 26.13 -34.54
N LEU A 970 9.35 24.89 -34.99
CA LEU A 970 10.15 24.56 -36.16
C LEU A 970 9.53 25.09 -37.46
N THR A 971 10.39 25.28 -38.46
CA THR A 971 9.97 25.41 -39.87
C THR A 971 9.87 24.02 -40.51
N ASP A 972 9.18 23.91 -41.64
CA ASP A 972 8.96 22.63 -42.34
C ASP A 972 10.28 21.95 -42.80
N ASP A 973 11.35 22.73 -42.95
CA ASP A 973 12.69 22.27 -43.37
C ASP A 973 13.56 21.80 -42.18
N GLN A 974 13.12 21.95 -40.93
CA GLN A 974 13.90 21.60 -39.74
C GLN A 974 13.46 20.27 -39.12
N GLU A 975 14.44 19.43 -38.79
CA GLU A 975 14.23 18.18 -38.08
C GLU A 975 14.71 18.23 -36.63
N ILE A 976 14.13 17.35 -35.80
CA ILE A 976 14.57 17.10 -34.42
C ILE A 976 15.50 15.90 -34.43
N VAL A 977 16.73 16.08 -33.96
CA VAL A 977 17.73 15.02 -33.85
C VAL A 977 17.84 14.61 -32.37
N PRO A 978 17.37 13.42 -31.99
CA PRO A 978 17.50 12.93 -30.61
C PRO A 978 18.92 12.40 -30.36
N LEU A 979 19.53 12.84 -29.26
CA LEU A 979 20.77 12.29 -28.73
C LEU A 979 20.45 11.44 -27.49
N HIS A 980 20.73 10.14 -27.57
CA HIS A 980 20.50 9.23 -26.44
C HIS A 980 21.22 9.71 -25.17
N ASP A 981 20.62 9.43 -24.01
CA ASP A 981 21.21 9.73 -22.70
C ASP A 981 22.64 9.22 -22.64
N PHE A 982 23.57 10.08 -22.24
CA PHE A 982 25.00 9.76 -22.14
C PHE A 982 25.70 9.37 -23.45
N ALA A 983 25.04 9.45 -24.61
CA ALA A 983 25.68 9.33 -25.91
C ALA A 983 26.39 10.64 -26.28
N SER A 984 27.39 10.57 -27.16
CA SER A 984 28.12 11.73 -27.64
C SER A 984 27.82 11.98 -29.11
N ALA A 985 27.78 13.26 -29.50
CA ALA A 985 27.72 13.68 -30.89
C ALA A 985 28.90 14.59 -31.19
N HIS A 986 29.56 14.37 -32.32
CA HIS A 986 30.50 15.30 -32.91
C HIS A 986 29.76 16.12 -33.97
N VAL A 987 29.88 17.44 -33.86
CA VAL A 987 29.12 18.39 -34.67
C VAL A 987 30.08 19.35 -35.35
N ALA A 988 30.15 19.29 -36.68
CA ALA A 988 31.07 20.14 -37.45
C ALA A 988 30.72 21.63 -37.33
N ARG A 989 29.42 21.96 -37.19
CA ARG A 989 28.91 23.31 -36.93
C ARG A 989 27.82 23.31 -35.87
N LEU A 990 28.14 23.68 -34.64
CA LEU A 990 27.17 23.76 -33.55
C LEU A 990 26.71 25.20 -33.31
N TRP A 991 25.41 25.41 -33.39
CA TRP A 991 24.77 26.68 -33.05
C TRP A 991 24.30 26.69 -31.60
N CYS A 992 24.69 27.72 -30.86
CA CYS A 992 24.29 27.96 -29.48
C CYS A 992 23.71 29.36 -29.34
N ALA A 993 22.67 29.52 -28.51
CA ALA A 993 22.17 30.83 -28.09
C ALA A 993 22.29 31.00 -26.58
N SER A 994 22.52 32.22 -26.10
CA SER A 994 22.70 32.46 -24.66
C SER A 994 21.41 32.24 -23.90
N THR A 995 21.51 31.55 -22.77
CA THR A 995 20.38 31.28 -21.90
C THR A 995 19.79 32.60 -21.42
N PRO A 996 18.48 32.85 -21.61
CA PRO A 996 17.87 34.13 -21.26
C PRO A 996 17.71 34.33 -19.76
N ILE A 997 17.77 33.26 -18.98
CA ILE A 997 17.77 33.28 -17.52
C ILE A 997 18.64 32.14 -16.97
N HIS A 998 19.58 32.47 -16.10
CA HIS A 998 20.40 31.47 -15.41
C HIS A 998 19.67 31.06 -14.13
N MET A 999 19.35 29.77 -14.02
CA MET A 999 18.76 29.23 -12.80
C MET A 999 19.69 28.18 -12.18
N PRO A 1000 20.15 28.39 -10.93
CA PRO A 1000 20.91 27.36 -10.23
C PRO A 1000 20.00 26.15 -9.97
N PRO A 1001 20.55 24.92 -9.96
CA PRO A 1001 19.74 23.73 -9.73
C PRO A 1001 19.20 23.62 -8.29
N PHE A 1002 19.77 24.32 -7.30
CA PHE A 1002 19.40 24.25 -5.87
C PHE A 1002 19.51 25.59 -5.12
N GLU A 1003 18.74 25.75 -4.04
CA GLU A 1003 18.65 26.98 -3.21
C GLU A 1003 19.82 27.15 -2.21
N HIS A 1004 20.32 26.06 -1.62
CA HIS A 1004 21.34 26.12 -0.56
C HIS A 1004 22.27 24.92 -0.63
N ARG A 1005 23.59 25.13 -0.61
CA ARG A 1005 24.54 24.01 -0.45
C ARG A 1005 25.97 24.31 -0.01
N ASN A 1006 26.42 25.56 0.04
CA ASN A 1006 27.74 25.84 0.62
C ASN A 1006 27.71 27.03 1.58
N ALA A 1007 28.45 26.91 2.69
CA ALA A 1007 28.55 27.92 3.75
C ALA A 1007 29.11 29.27 3.26
N ASP A 1008 29.69 29.30 2.06
CA ASP A 1008 30.38 30.46 1.51
C ASP A 1008 29.56 31.29 0.51
N VAL A 1009 28.44 30.78 -0.02
CA VAL A 1009 27.58 31.53 -0.97
C VAL A 1009 26.09 31.18 -0.78
N GLU A 1010 25.31 32.13 -0.27
CA GLU A 1010 23.84 32.11 -0.32
C GLU A 1010 23.39 32.53 -1.72
N TRP A 1011 22.72 31.64 -2.47
CA TRP A 1011 22.13 31.96 -3.76
C TRP A 1011 20.63 32.22 -3.59
N GLU A 1012 20.15 33.38 -4.05
CA GLU A 1012 18.72 33.61 -4.21
C GLU A 1012 18.30 33.31 -5.66
N HIS A 1013 17.24 32.50 -5.84
CA HIS A 1013 16.62 32.35 -7.15
C HIS A 1013 16.13 33.71 -7.69
N PRO A 1014 16.17 33.93 -9.02
CA PRO A 1014 15.60 35.13 -9.62
C PRO A 1014 14.10 35.23 -9.27
N LYS A 1015 13.71 36.28 -8.55
CA LYS A 1015 12.30 36.54 -8.18
C LYS A 1015 11.52 37.28 -9.25
N SER A 1016 12.18 37.69 -10.35
CA SER A 1016 11.61 38.48 -11.44
C SER A 1016 12.16 38.02 -12.79
N PRO A 1017 11.34 38.03 -13.86
CA PRO A 1017 11.80 37.62 -15.19
C PRO A 1017 12.84 38.58 -15.71
N SER A 1018 13.84 38.05 -16.41
CA SER A 1018 14.75 38.88 -17.20
C SER A 1018 14.00 39.43 -18.43
N THR A 1019 14.40 40.62 -18.92
CA THR A 1019 13.85 41.17 -20.17
C THR A 1019 13.98 40.19 -21.35
N PRO A 1020 15.11 39.46 -21.51
CA PRO A 1020 15.25 38.41 -22.52
C PRO A 1020 14.24 37.27 -22.41
N LEU A 1021 13.98 36.79 -21.18
CA LEU A 1021 13.00 35.73 -20.95
C LEU A 1021 11.59 36.19 -21.35
N LEU A 1022 11.20 37.40 -20.94
CA LEU A 1022 9.87 37.92 -21.28
C LEU A 1022 9.68 38.07 -22.80
N ALA A 1023 10.70 38.59 -23.50
CA ALA A 1023 10.65 38.78 -24.94
C ALA A 1023 10.55 37.45 -25.71
N THR A 1024 11.24 36.41 -25.25
CA THR A 1024 11.20 35.06 -25.85
C THR A 1024 9.88 34.34 -25.57
N LEU A 1025 9.32 34.46 -24.36
CA LEU A 1025 7.99 33.94 -24.05
C LEU A 1025 6.91 34.59 -24.92
N GLN A 1026 6.95 35.92 -25.09
CA GLN A 1026 6.00 36.64 -25.94
C GLN A 1026 6.09 36.20 -27.41
N GLU A 1027 7.31 36.03 -27.93
CA GLU A 1027 7.52 35.55 -29.30
C GLU A 1027 7.05 34.11 -29.49
N MET A 1028 7.27 33.24 -28.50
CA MET A 1028 6.75 31.87 -28.50
C MET A 1028 5.21 31.85 -28.55
N VAL A 1029 4.54 32.64 -27.71
CA VAL A 1029 3.07 32.78 -27.73
C VAL A 1029 2.60 33.25 -29.11
N ARG A 1030 3.26 34.27 -29.70
CA ARG A 1030 2.92 34.82 -31.02
C ARG A 1030 2.99 33.76 -32.14
N ARG A 1031 3.97 32.84 -32.09
CA ARG A 1031 4.15 31.78 -33.10
C ARG A 1031 3.21 30.60 -32.92
N ILE A 1032 2.88 30.24 -31.69
CA ILE A 1032 2.03 29.09 -31.37
C ILE A 1032 0.54 29.44 -31.46
N GLU A 1033 0.15 30.68 -31.14
CA GLU A 1033 -1.26 31.11 -31.11
C GLU A 1033 -2.05 30.80 -32.41
N PRO A 1034 -1.51 31.00 -33.63
CA PRO A 1034 -2.24 30.66 -34.86
C PRO A 1034 -2.46 29.15 -35.08
N ARG A 1035 -1.72 28.30 -34.36
CA ARG A 1035 -1.69 26.84 -34.52
C ARG A 1035 -2.56 26.12 -33.49
N ILE A 1036 -3.11 26.83 -32.50
CA ILE A 1036 -3.99 26.26 -31.47
C ILE A 1036 -5.47 26.50 -31.83
N SER A 1037 -6.30 25.48 -31.59
CA SER A 1037 -7.74 25.55 -31.82
C SER A 1037 -8.44 26.44 -30.80
N LYS A 1038 -9.70 26.82 -31.04
CA LYS A 1038 -10.53 27.49 -30.03
C LYS A 1038 -11.04 26.48 -29.01
N SER A 1039 -11.05 26.87 -27.73
CA SER A 1039 -11.68 26.12 -26.64
C SER A 1039 -12.92 26.86 -26.12
N ASN A 1040 -13.92 26.11 -25.64
CA ASN A 1040 -15.18 26.63 -25.11
C ASN A 1040 -15.18 26.78 -23.57
N TYR A 1041 -14.07 26.45 -22.90
CA TYR A 1041 -14.00 26.52 -21.45
C TYR A 1041 -13.53 27.90 -20.98
N GLU A 1042 -14.42 28.65 -20.34
CA GLU A 1042 -14.08 29.96 -19.74
C GLU A 1042 -13.39 29.84 -18.37
N ARG A 1043 -13.54 28.70 -17.69
CA ARG A 1043 -13.01 28.44 -16.34
C ARG A 1043 -12.34 27.07 -16.32
N VAL A 1044 -11.06 27.03 -15.98
CA VAL A 1044 -10.25 25.81 -16.03
C VAL A 1044 -9.57 25.59 -14.69
N TYR A 1045 -9.66 24.38 -14.17
CA TYR A 1045 -8.88 23.93 -13.02
C TYR A 1045 -7.81 22.96 -13.53
N LEU A 1046 -6.54 23.32 -13.40
CA LEU A 1046 -5.39 22.48 -13.74
C LEU A 1046 -5.06 21.58 -12.54
N ALA A 1047 -5.54 20.34 -12.59
CA ALA A 1047 -5.28 19.35 -11.57
C ALA A 1047 -3.86 18.76 -11.70
N ALA A 1048 -3.25 18.42 -10.57
CA ALA A 1048 -1.95 17.76 -10.54
C ALA A 1048 -2.11 16.23 -10.43
N PRO A 1049 -1.10 15.44 -10.83
CA PRO A 1049 -1.11 13.99 -10.67
C PRO A 1049 -1.28 13.55 -9.20
N ALA A 1050 -1.96 12.43 -8.98
CA ALA A 1050 -2.13 11.84 -7.64
C ALA A 1050 -0.81 11.21 -7.16
N GLY A 1051 -0.03 11.92 -6.32
CA GLY A 1051 1.23 11.40 -5.75
C GLY A 1051 2.41 12.36 -5.86
N GLY A 1052 3.35 12.28 -4.91
CA GLY A 1052 4.63 13.03 -4.93
C GLY A 1052 4.84 14.02 -3.77
N PRO A 1053 6.09 14.44 -3.52
CA PRO A 1053 6.42 15.46 -2.52
C PRO A 1053 5.88 16.85 -2.89
N GLY A 1054 5.46 17.64 -1.90
CA GLY A 1054 4.95 19.01 -2.09
C GLY A 1054 3.49 19.08 -2.54
N ARG A 1055 2.73 17.97 -2.48
CA ARG A 1055 1.37 17.88 -3.04
C ARG A 1055 0.28 18.40 -2.12
N MET A 1056 -0.82 18.86 -2.72
CA MET A 1056 -2.05 19.17 -2.00
C MET A 1056 -2.80 17.88 -1.64
N VAL A 1057 -2.96 17.58 -0.35
CA VAL A 1057 -3.50 16.28 0.11
C VAL A 1057 -5.03 16.22 0.01
N ASP A 1058 -5.69 17.38 0.08
CA ASP A 1058 -7.12 17.61 -0.06
C ASP A 1058 -7.52 18.03 -1.48
N SER A 1059 -6.67 17.71 -2.47
CA SER A 1059 -6.86 18.12 -3.87
C SER A 1059 -8.22 17.75 -4.46
N HIS A 1060 -8.77 16.58 -4.13
CA HIS A 1060 -10.07 16.14 -4.60
C HIS A 1060 -11.24 16.94 -4.00
N ILE A 1061 -11.10 17.47 -2.76
CA ILE A 1061 -12.07 18.38 -2.14
C ILE A 1061 -12.07 19.71 -2.91
N ILE A 1062 -10.88 20.27 -3.13
CA ILE A 1062 -10.73 21.55 -3.83
C ILE A 1062 -11.18 21.45 -5.29
N GLU A 1063 -10.89 20.34 -5.96
CA GLU A 1063 -11.43 20.02 -7.29
C GLU A 1063 -12.97 20.01 -7.27
N ALA A 1064 -13.59 19.36 -6.29
CA ALA A 1064 -15.05 19.33 -6.16
C ALA A 1064 -15.63 20.75 -5.93
N VAL A 1065 -15.00 21.57 -5.08
CA VAL A 1065 -15.40 22.96 -4.86
C VAL A 1065 -15.26 23.79 -6.14
N ALA A 1066 -14.16 23.63 -6.89
CA ALA A 1066 -13.96 24.31 -8.16
C ALA A 1066 -15.02 23.87 -9.20
N GLN A 1067 -15.29 22.56 -9.30
CA GLN A 1067 -16.30 22.01 -10.21
C GLN A 1067 -17.69 22.56 -9.90
N ALA A 1068 -18.06 22.65 -8.61
CA ALA A 1068 -19.32 23.27 -8.17
C ALA A 1068 -19.43 24.75 -8.54
N ARG A 1069 -18.31 25.43 -8.81
CA ARG A 1069 -18.24 26.83 -9.28
C ARG A 1069 -18.04 26.94 -10.80
N GLY A 1070 -18.26 25.85 -11.52
CA GLY A 1070 -18.26 25.81 -12.98
C GLY A 1070 -16.86 25.79 -13.60
N PHE A 1071 -15.83 25.37 -12.86
CA PHE A 1071 -14.53 25.08 -13.44
C PHE A 1071 -14.55 23.71 -14.10
N ALA A 1072 -13.97 23.61 -15.29
CA ALA A 1072 -13.65 22.33 -15.91
C ALA A 1072 -12.37 21.77 -15.27
N ILE A 1073 -12.47 20.59 -14.66
CA ILE A 1073 -11.30 19.91 -14.09
C ILE A 1073 -10.51 19.28 -15.25
N VAL A 1074 -9.32 19.82 -15.48
CA VAL A 1074 -8.40 19.41 -16.54
C VAL A 1074 -7.23 18.70 -15.90
N ARG A 1075 -6.97 17.49 -16.38
CA ARG A 1075 -5.79 16.69 -16.04
C ARG A 1075 -4.76 16.83 -17.16
N PRO A 1076 -3.72 17.67 -17.00
CA PRO A 1076 -2.79 18.01 -18.08
C PRO A 1076 -2.10 16.81 -18.71
N GLU A 1077 -1.85 15.75 -17.93
CA GLU A 1077 -1.21 14.51 -18.37
C GLU A 1077 -2.05 13.70 -19.38
N ARG A 1078 -3.35 14.00 -19.50
CA ARG A 1078 -4.27 13.35 -20.43
C ARG A 1078 -4.46 14.10 -21.74
N LEU A 1079 -3.88 15.28 -21.87
CA LEU A 1079 -4.03 16.15 -23.03
C LEU A 1079 -2.71 16.28 -23.77
N ASP A 1080 -2.80 16.47 -25.08
CA ASP A 1080 -1.64 16.94 -25.82
C ASP A 1080 -1.37 18.43 -25.54
N PHE A 1081 -0.19 18.91 -25.95
CA PHE A 1081 0.21 20.29 -25.72
C PHE A 1081 -0.72 21.30 -26.44
N VAL A 1082 -1.20 20.98 -27.65
CA VAL A 1082 -2.05 21.90 -28.45
C VAL A 1082 -3.39 22.11 -27.76
N GLU A 1083 -3.98 21.04 -27.24
CA GLU A 1083 -5.22 21.05 -26.46
C GLU A 1083 -5.04 21.81 -25.14
N LEU A 1084 -3.96 21.55 -24.40
CA LEU A 1084 -3.67 22.21 -23.15
C LEU A 1084 -3.41 23.71 -23.34
N ALA A 1085 -2.61 24.09 -24.33
CA ALA A 1085 -2.36 25.48 -24.68
C ALA A 1085 -3.63 26.18 -25.16
N SER A 1086 -4.50 25.49 -25.91
CA SER A 1086 -5.81 25.99 -26.32
C SER A 1086 -6.70 26.30 -25.12
N LEU A 1087 -6.80 25.39 -24.15
CA LEU A 1087 -7.57 25.57 -22.91
C LEU A 1087 -7.07 26.78 -22.13
N ILE A 1088 -5.77 26.84 -21.87
CA ILE A 1088 -5.14 27.94 -21.11
C ILE A 1088 -5.33 29.29 -21.83
N ARG A 1089 -5.14 29.35 -23.15
CA ARG A 1089 -5.26 30.60 -23.93
C ARG A 1089 -6.66 31.20 -23.88
N HIS A 1090 -7.70 30.36 -23.84
CA HIS A 1090 -9.09 30.79 -23.95
C HIS A 1090 -9.81 30.89 -22.60
N ALA A 1091 -9.24 30.31 -21.53
CA ALA A 1091 -9.77 30.45 -20.19
C ALA A 1091 -9.64 31.90 -19.68
N ARG A 1092 -10.69 32.38 -19.03
CA ARG A 1092 -10.72 33.67 -18.32
C ARG A 1092 -10.26 33.53 -16.87
N HIS A 1093 -10.57 32.39 -16.25
CA HIS A 1093 -10.18 32.05 -14.89
C HIS A 1093 -9.50 30.69 -14.89
N ILE A 1094 -8.29 30.64 -14.34
CA ILE A 1094 -7.50 29.42 -14.22
C ILE A 1094 -7.17 29.22 -12.75
N VAL A 1095 -7.51 28.08 -12.18
CA VAL A 1095 -7.03 27.65 -10.86
C VAL A 1095 -6.08 26.48 -11.08
N GLY A 1096 -4.99 26.38 -10.34
CA GLY A 1096 -4.17 25.18 -10.41
C GLY A 1096 -3.23 25.03 -9.22
N GLN A 1097 -2.95 23.78 -8.89
CA GLN A 1097 -1.90 23.42 -7.94
C GLN A 1097 -0.52 23.70 -8.57
N GLU A 1098 0.46 24.12 -7.76
CA GLU A 1098 1.84 24.22 -8.22
C GLU A 1098 2.29 22.88 -8.83
N SER A 1099 2.61 22.94 -10.11
CA SER A 1099 2.94 21.79 -10.95
C SER A 1099 3.60 22.28 -12.24
N PRO A 1100 4.36 21.43 -12.96
CA PRO A 1100 4.95 21.83 -14.23
C PRO A 1100 3.94 22.35 -15.27
N ALA A 1101 2.70 21.87 -15.24
CA ALA A 1101 1.64 22.32 -16.16
C ALA A 1101 1.18 23.76 -15.86
N LEU A 1102 1.20 24.19 -14.59
CA LEU A 1102 0.87 25.56 -14.22
C LEU A 1102 1.85 26.57 -14.83
N TRP A 1103 3.10 26.16 -15.10
CA TRP A 1103 4.06 27.00 -15.79
C TRP A 1103 3.69 27.29 -17.25
N LEU A 1104 2.73 26.58 -17.84
CA LEU A 1104 2.23 26.88 -19.18
C LEU A 1104 1.21 28.04 -19.21
N THR A 1105 0.85 28.63 -18.05
CA THR A 1105 -0.11 29.74 -18.00
C THR A 1105 0.39 31.04 -18.61
N PHE A 1106 1.67 31.15 -19.03
CA PHE A 1106 2.12 32.29 -19.85
C PHE A 1106 1.42 32.35 -21.23
N PHE A 1107 0.78 31.26 -21.68
CA PHE A 1107 -0.08 31.28 -22.86
C PHE A 1107 -1.43 31.98 -22.61
N ALA A 1108 -1.83 32.22 -21.36
CA ALA A 1108 -3.09 32.88 -21.06
C ALA A 1108 -3.15 34.29 -21.69
N LYS A 1109 -4.36 34.78 -21.97
CA LYS A 1109 -4.54 36.12 -22.52
C LYS A 1109 -4.26 37.19 -21.46
N PRO A 1110 -3.69 38.35 -21.83
CA PRO A 1110 -3.69 39.51 -20.96
C PRO A 1110 -5.10 39.80 -20.45
N GLY A 1111 -5.25 39.97 -19.13
CA GLY A 1111 -6.53 40.11 -18.43
C GLY A 1111 -7.16 38.80 -17.95
N ALA A 1112 -6.59 37.63 -18.25
CA ALA A 1112 -6.96 36.39 -17.59
C ALA A 1112 -6.54 36.42 -16.10
N LYS A 1113 -7.29 35.71 -15.27
CA LYS A 1113 -6.98 35.56 -13.84
C LYS A 1113 -6.48 34.15 -13.54
N VAL A 1114 -5.34 34.03 -12.86
CA VAL A 1114 -4.72 32.77 -12.45
C VAL A 1114 -4.62 32.72 -10.93
N CYS A 1115 -5.23 31.71 -10.32
CA CYS A 1115 -5.08 31.41 -8.90
C CYS A 1115 -4.17 30.20 -8.73
N VAL A 1116 -3.05 30.40 -8.02
CA VAL A 1116 -2.11 29.33 -7.70
C VAL A 1116 -2.38 28.82 -6.29
N LEU A 1117 -2.58 27.51 -6.17
CA LEU A 1117 -2.64 26.81 -4.90
C LEU A 1117 -1.22 26.33 -4.58
N SER A 1118 -0.64 26.77 -3.47
CA SER A 1118 0.79 26.53 -3.18
C SER A 1118 1.04 26.17 -1.72
N HIS A 1119 2.10 25.39 -1.47
CA HIS A 1119 2.67 25.22 -0.14
C HIS A 1119 3.14 26.58 0.43
N PRO A 1120 2.94 26.87 1.73
CA PRO A 1120 3.27 28.17 2.35
C PRO A 1120 4.76 28.52 2.31
N GLU A 1121 5.63 27.50 2.36
CA GLU A 1121 7.09 27.68 2.34
C GLU A 1121 7.71 27.60 0.92
N ASN A 1122 6.88 27.61 -0.14
CA ASN A 1122 7.40 27.55 -1.51
C ASN A 1122 7.90 28.91 -2.01
N ALA A 1123 9.18 29.21 -1.79
CA ALA A 1123 9.82 30.45 -2.25
C ALA A 1123 9.93 30.55 -3.79
N ARG A 1124 9.83 29.43 -4.53
CA ARG A 1124 10.10 29.33 -5.98
C ARG A 1124 9.00 29.91 -6.87
N ILE A 1125 7.79 30.09 -6.33
CA ILE A 1125 6.65 30.61 -7.09
C ILE A 1125 6.84 32.07 -7.52
N GLY A 1126 7.74 32.83 -6.87
CA GLY A 1126 7.94 34.26 -7.12
C GLY A 1126 8.22 34.60 -8.59
N LEU A 1127 9.02 33.79 -9.28
CA LEU A 1127 9.31 34.04 -10.69
C LEU A 1127 8.09 33.80 -11.59
N LEU A 1128 7.32 32.74 -11.34
CA LEU A 1128 6.08 32.47 -12.08
C LEU A 1128 5.14 33.67 -11.96
N LEU A 1129 4.86 34.12 -10.74
CA LEU A 1129 3.93 35.22 -10.47
C LEU A 1129 4.40 36.52 -11.13
N SER A 1130 5.68 36.87 -10.97
CA SER A 1130 6.25 38.06 -11.61
C SER A 1130 6.21 37.99 -13.13
N SER A 1131 6.41 36.81 -13.72
CA SER A 1131 6.33 36.60 -15.16
C SER A 1131 4.91 36.74 -15.69
N LEU A 1132 3.92 36.13 -15.02
CA LEU A 1132 2.51 36.25 -15.38
C LEU A 1132 2.03 37.69 -15.26
N SER A 1133 2.41 38.38 -14.17
CA SER A 1133 2.12 39.81 -13.98
C SER A 1133 2.71 40.67 -15.10
N ALA A 1134 3.96 40.44 -15.50
CA ALA A 1134 4.60 41.14 -16.62
C ALA A 1134 3.93 40.87 -17.98
N LEU A 1135 3.24 39.73 -18.13
CA LEU A 1135 2.41 39.39 -19.30
C LEU A 1135 0.97 39.94 -19.21
N GLY A 1136 0.64 40.69 -18.16
CA GLY A 1136 -0.68 41.27 -17.95
C GLY A 1136 -1.72 40.28 -17.45
N ILE A 1137 -1.30 39.18 -16.83
CA ILE A 1137 -2.16 38.17 -16.21
C ILE A 1137 -2.31 38.50 -14.72
N ASP A 1138 -3.54 38.54 -14.24
CA ASP A 1138 -3.85 38.81 -12.83
C ASP A 1138 -3.63 37.55 -12.01
N THR A 1139 -2.76 37.60 -10.99
CA THR A 1139 -2.38 36.42 -10.22
C THR A 1139 -2.83 36.53 -8.77
N SER A 1140 -3.42 35.47 -8.25
CA SER A 1140 -3.70 35.29 -6.82
C SER A 1140 -3.00 34.03 -6.32
N VAL A 1141 -2.57 34.02 -5.06
CA VAL A 1141 -1.99 32.84 -4.43
C VAL A 1141 -2.82 32.49 -3.20
N LEU A 1142 -3.21 31.23 -3.10
CA LEU A 1142 -3.78 30.66 -1.88
C LEU A 1142 -2.77 29.66 -1.32
N THR A 1143 -2.34 29.92 -0.09
CA THR A 1143 -1.40 29.05 0.63
C THR A 1143 -2.13 28.21 1.65
N GLY A 1144 -1.70 26.95 1.75
CA GLY A 1144 -2.29 25.99 2.68
C GLY A 1144 -1.55 25.84 4.00
N THR A 1145 -2.05 24.95 4.86
CA THR A 1145 -1.35 24.49 6.06
C THR A 1145 -0.49 23.29 5.71
N SER A 1146 0.76 23.28 6.15
CA SER A 1146 1.68 22.15 5.92
C SER A 1146 1.28 20.94 6.77
N CYS A 1147 1.21 19.76 6.17
CA CYS A 1147 0.96 18.49 6.87
C CYS A 1147 2.27 17.98 7.53
N PHE A 1148 2.22 17.59 8.81
CA PHE A 1148 3.40 17.29 9.64
C PHE A 1148 4.03 15.91 9.37
N VAL A 1149 5.18 15.86 8.68
CA VAL A 1149 6.20 14.78 8.74
C VAL A 1149 7.55 15.34 8.20
N ASP A 1150 8.66 15.24 8.95
CA ASP A 1150 10.06 15.60 8.58
C ASP A 1150 10.46 17.11 8.55
N ALA A 1151 11.58 17.45 9.20
CA ALA A 1151 12.13 18.80 9.38
C ALA A 1151 13.12 19.26 8.29
N ARG A 1152 13.59 18.38 7.39
CA ARG A 1152 14.75 18.67 6.51
C ARG A 1152 14.42 19.35 5.18
N TYR A 1153 13.20 19.19 4.64
CA TYR A 1153 12.77 19.78 3.36
C TYR A 1153 11.30 20.24 3.42
N PRO A 1154 11.00 21.35 4.10
CA PRO A 1154 9.62 21.71 4.40
C PRO A 1154 8.77 22.04 3.17
N GLN A 1155 9.37 22.47 2.05
CA GLN A 1155 8.69 22.68 0.76
C GLN A 1155 8.23 21.39 0.05
N LEU A 1156 8.74 20.22 0.46
CA LEU A 1156 8.36 18.91 -0.07
C LEU A 1156 7.23 18.25 0.75
N ARG A 1157 6.69 18.94 1.75
CA ARG A 1157 5.58 18.44 2.57
C ARG A 1157 4.25 18.54 1.82
N GLY A 1158 3.34 17.63 2.14
CA GLY A 1158 1.95 17.81 1.75
C GLY A 1158 1.37 19.08 2.37
N TYR A 1159 0.37 19.69 1.73
CA TYR A 1159 -0.38 20.80 2.33
C TYR A 1159 -1.87 20.68 2.05
N GLU A 1160 -2.66 21.39 2.87
CA GLU A 1160 -4.11 21.45 2.76
C GLU A 1160 -4.55 22.89 2.51
N ILE A 1161 -5.48 23.09 1.57
CA ILE A 1161 -6.12 24.38 1.34
C ILE A 1161 -7.48 24.37 2.04
N ASP A 1162 -7.71 25.31 2.96
CA ASP A 1162 -9.02 25.43 3.59
C ASP A 1162 -10.14 25.60 2.53
N GLU A 1163 -10.99 24.58 2.42
CA GLU A 1163 -12.03 24.45 1.40
C GLU A 1163 -13.06 25.59 1.47
N ILE A 1164 -13.33 26.12 2.67
CA ILE A 1164 -14.27 27.21 2.91
C ILE A 1164 -13.65 28.53 2.45
N ALA A 1165 -12.38 28.76 2.80
CA ALA A 1165 -11.60 29.90 2.36
C ALA A 1165 -11.45 29.91 0.84
N PHE A 1166 -11.16 28.76 0.22
CA PHE A 1166 -11.11 28.60 -1.23
C PHE A 1166 -12.48 28.88 -1.87
N ALA A 1167 -13.57 28.29 -1.34
CA ALA A 1167 -14.92 28.50 -1.85
C ALA A 1167 -15.35 29.98 -1.76
N LYS A 1168 -15.01 30.66 -0.65
CA LYS A 1168 -15.27 32.08 -0.44
C LYS A 1168 -14.44 32.93 -1.40
N PHE A 1169 -13.14 32.67 -1.48
CA PHE A 1169 -12.24 33.34 -2.41
C PHE A 1169 -12.77 33.22 -3.85
N VAL A 1170 -13.03 32.00 -4.35
CA VAL A 1170 -13.54 31.79 -5.71
C VAL A 1170 -14.87 32.50 -5.93
N HIS A 1171 -15.75 32.55 -4.92
CA HIS A 1171 -17.03 33.26 -5.02
C HIS A 1171 -16.85 34.76 -5.28
N GLU A 1172 -15.94 35.38 -4.55
CA GLU A 1172 -15.62 36.81 -4.66
C GLU A 1172 -14.80 37.08 -5.93
N TRP A 1173 -13.83 36.21 -6.23
CA TRP A 1173 -12.90 36.32 -7.34
C TRP A 1173 -13.58 36.24 -8.72
N LEU A 1174 -14.66 35.45 -8.83
CA LEU A 1174 -15.49 35.34 -10.04
C LEU A 1174 -16.45 36.53 -10.24
N ARG A 1175 -16.66 37.39 -9.24
CA ARG A 1175 -17.48 38.61 -9.37
C ARG A 1175 -16.59 39.71 -9.96
N ASP A 1176 -16.83 40.07 -11.22
CA ASP A 1176 -16.14 41.18 -11.86
C ASP A 1176 -16.36 42.49 -11.07
N GLY A 1177 -15.33 43.03 -10.42
CA GLY A 1177 -15.36 44.39 -9.87
C GLY A 1177 -14.68 44.68 -8.53
N ILE A 1178 -14.02 43.74 -7.86
CA ILE A 1178 -13.28 44.04 -6.61
C ILE A 1178 -11.78 43.84 -6.86
N LYS A 1179 -11.06 44.97 -6.83
CA LYS A 1179 -9.59 45.04 -6.85
C LYS A 1179 -9.03 44.70 -5.48
#